data_AF-A0A3N5I597-F1
#
_entry.id   AF-A0A3N5I597-F1
#
_cell.length_a   1.000
_cell.length_b   1.000
_cell.length_c   1.000
_cell.angle_alpha   90.00
_cell.angle_beta   90.00
_cell.angle_gamma   90.00
#
_symmetry.space_group_name_H-M   'P 1'
#
loop_
_entity.id
_entity.type
_entity.pdbx_description
1 polymer ?
#
loop_
_entity_poly.entity_id
_entity_poly.type
_entity_poly.pdbx_seq_one_letter_code
_entity_poly.pdbx_strand_id
1 'polypeptide(L)'
;KNHHHLYGMSAYLIPRKKPTDLPRLIIDYSPLTSIIQSPPSVVPDINAALQQLKGRSMFSTLDMRQGYYALRLDEASRAYTTFLTPKGAYQLLTLPTGAAVSPPYFLEAMNKILKHRPVLNKHGDPVFDEPNKVKLTWDPLPDSFIYMDDVSCGTKLCRTYKETLDHHFLKLEEILHRLSFHHIKLNVNKCEFAKNSILYLGWIISHDYMIPDPRRMEKIKNATFPQTKKEMRSFLGLVGSIRRVINVDTVREMNSLAPLTTAKKDVPYKPEPCHFQTFEKLKNMLISEPIFCNLVDEHATKYMFVDACTTTSTLGCTLLQRIDSKSDDKILPTCLNLDDKVHRIIFDKQLPYQPCRLFTSLPITPLTPTEIKTIPPNITPRDKWLGFTKETIHESFFYSVLSCYATYGCKIPESTLELRFLATKQIRKGILGIKLKDIDFNNHHNEYKKWMTEFEQGMHGMDRNFIVAQALAIATHRPFIFISSLEIHKENPIFKFNSDSTKPPLIFWVYQIDDSMGFLPYFYNKNLEFSIESLFGKVQIIAYMAKSVGEAFKSRSILDLEAFSILESLHSLRKYISNSKCYLLTDSRVLYYLFDKRVHDSSVKIKRWVLKIISDYPSVILIFVGTKNNLADYLTRQGLPKGDLGRISLKDLKIEDFHTKLPKEQFTLKEWAKFVEENPQYLTISTQQLQAVTYALTQGIANLEDVLDPINILKEKLSRARIIEAQDEQFQDI
;
A
#
# COMPACT_ATOMS: atom_id res chain seq x y z
N LYS A 1 3.88 59.03 -13.67
CA LYS A 1 3.23 58.77 -14.97
C LYS A 1 1.97 57.94 -14.70
N ASN A 2 0.80 58.52 -14.95
CA ASN A 2 -0.51 57.87 -14.77
C ASN A 2 -0.64 56.70 -15.76
N HIS A 3 -0.36 55.47 -15.32
CA HIS A 3 -0.74 54.28 -16.06
C HIS A 3 -2.21 53.99 -15.76
N HIS A 4 -3.10 54.52 -16.59
CA HIS A 4 -4.48 54.05 -16.61
C HIS A 4 -4.48 52.56 -16.96
N HIS A 5 -4.87 51.72 -16.00
CA HIS A 5 -4.95 50.28 -16.18
C HIS A 5 -6.22 49.95 -16.99
N LEU A 6 -6.04 49.37 -18.18
CA LEU A 6 -7.12 49.06 -19.14
C LEU A 6 -7.89 47.76 -18.81
N TYR A 7 -7.43 46.99 -17.81
CA TYR A 7 -7.95 45.65 -17.52
C TYR A 7 -8.04 45.44 -16.01
N GLY A 8 -9.08 44.75 -15.55
CA GLY A 8 -9.29 44.42 -14.15
C GLY A 8 -10.08 43.13 -14.02
N MET A 9 -9.61 42.25 -13.14
CA MET A 9 -10.23 40.95 -12.87
C MET A 9 -11.41 41.09 -11.90
N SER A 10 -12.41 40.22 -12.07
CA SER A 10 -13.55 40.13 -11.16
C SER A 10 -13.11 39.53 -9.82
N ALA A 11 -13.58 40.11 -8.71
CA ALA A 11 -13.32 39.61 -7.37
C ALA A 11 -14.63 39.28 -6.63
N TYR A 12 -14.62 38.17 -5.91
CA TYR A 12 -15.76 37.59 -5.22
C TYR A 12 -15.41 37.34 -3.75
N LEU A 13 -16.36 37.57 -2.85
CA LEU A 13 -16.24 37.16 -1.44
C LEU A 13 -17.01 35.87 -1.23
N ILE A 14 -16.30 34.81 -0.89
CA ILE A 14 -16.91 33.50 -0.62
C ILE A 14 -16.91 33.24 0.89
N PRO A 15 -18.07 32.94 1.51
CA PRO A 15 -18.14 32.59 2.91
C PRO A 15 -17.42 31.27 3.18
N ARG A 16 -16.80 31.14 4.36
CA ARG A 16 -16.17 29.90 4.79
C ARG A 16 -17.17 29.00 5.53
N LYS A 17 -16.86 27.71 5.64
CA LYS A 17 -17.71 26.72 6.34
C LYS A 17 -18.03 27.10 7.78
N LYS A 18 -17.10 27.74 8.48
CA LYS A 18 -17.31 28.24 9.85
C LYS A 18 -17.82 29.68 9.77
N PRO A 19 -18.99 30.01 10.36
CA PRO A 19 -19.56 31.36 10.33
C PRO A 19 -18.64 32.42 10.97
N THR A 20 -17.78 32.00 11.89
CA THR A 20 -16.82 32.86 12.60
C THR A 20 -15.62 33.29 11.76
N ASP A 21 -15.35 32.59 10.65
CA ASP A 21 -14.18 32.90 9.84
C ASP A 21 -14.49 34.00 8.83
N LEU A 22 -13.56 34.93 8.65
CA LEU A 22 -13.68 35.97 7.62
C LEU A 22 -13.86 35.37 6.22
N PRO A 23 -14.75 35.96 5.39
CA PRO A 23 -14.97 35.50 4.01
C PRO A 23 -13.66 35.58 3.21
N ARG A 24 -13.48 34.66 2.28
CA ARG A 24 -12.28 34.59 1.43
C ARG A 24 -12.51 35.42 0.16
N LEU A 25 -11.61 36.36 -0.10
CA LEU A 25 -11.52 37.03 -1.39
C LEU A 25 -10.97 36.06 -2.43
N ILE A 26 -11.72 35.87 -3.52
CA ILE A 26 -11.31 35.08 -4.68
C ILE A 26 -11.33 35.99 -5.90
N ILE A 27 -10.21 36.03 -6.62
CA ILE A 27 -10.08 36.82 -7.84
C ILE A 27 -10.07 35.83 -9.01
N ASP A 28 -10.89 36.09 -10.02
CA ASP A 28 -10.96 35.25 -11.21
C ASP A 28 -9.84 35.60 -12.20
N TYR A 29 -8.77 34.82 -12.16
CA TYR A 29 -7.63 34.91 -13.07
C TYR A 29 -7.76 33.99 -14.31
N SER A 30 -8.93 33.41 -14.57
CA SER A 30 -9.17 32.59 -15.76
C SER A 30 -8.83 33.34 -17.06
N PRO A 31 -9.19 34.63 -17.24
CA PRO A 31 -8.82 35.38 -18.44
C PRO A 31 -7.31 35.59 -18.60
N LEU A 32 -6.57 35.63 -17.50
CA LEU A 32 -5.13 35.85 -17.50
C LEU A 32 -4.35 34.60 -17.92
N THR A 33 -4.91 33.42 -17.65
CA THR A 33 -4.25 32.13 -17.87
C THR A 33 -4.00 31.83 -19.34
N SER A 34 -4.83 32.34 -20.26
CA SER A 34 -4.64 32.18 -21.71
C SER A 34 -3.60 33.12 -22.31
N ILE A 35 -3.20 34.17 -21.57
CA ILE A 35 -2.35 35.26 -22.08
C ILE A 35 -0.92 35.12 -21.54
N ILE A 36 -0.77 34.69 -20.28
CA ILE A 36 0.55 34.55 -19.65
C ILE A 36 1.16 33.18 -19.94
N GLN A 37 2.41 33.19 -20.41
CA GLN A 37 3.22 31.97 -20.50
C GLN A 37 3.64 31.52 -19.11
N SER A 38 3.32 30.26 -18.79
CA SER A 38 3.75 29.63 -17.53
C SER A 38 5.07 28.87 -17.75
N PRO A 39 6.04 28.94 -16.83
CA PRO A 39 7.20 28.08 -16.91
C PRO A 39 6.77 26.60 -16.80
N PRO A 40 7.49 25.67 -17.48
CA PRO A 40 7.21 24.26 -17.34
C PRO A 40 7.50 23.83 -15.90
N SER A 41 6.45 23.50 -15.14
CA SER A 41 6.61 22.99 -13.79
C SER A 41 6.98 21.51 -13.82
N VAL A 42 8.12 21.17 -13.24
CA VAL A 42 8.48 19.77 -12.96
C VAL A 42 7.82 19.38 -11.62
N VAL A 43 6.51 19.14 -11.65
CA VAL A 43 5.84 18.52 -10.50
C VAL A 43 6.18 17.03 -10.52
N PRO A 44 6.77 16.47 -9.45
CA PRO A 44 7.04 15.05 -9.40
C PRO A 44 5.73 14.25 -9.49
N ASP A 45 5.74 13.13 -10.22
CA ASP A 45 4.64 12.16 -10.19
C ASP A 45 4.39 11.78 -8.72
N ILE A 46 3.11 11.67 -8.30
CA ILE A 46 2.74 11.32 -6.92
C ILE A 46 3.52 10.08 -6.45
N ASN A 47 3.65 9.11 -7.34
CA ASN A 47 4.35 7.86 -7.06
C ASN A 47 5.84 8.07 -6.79
N ALA A 48 6.48 8.97 -7.54
CA ALA A 48 7.89 9.32 -7.34
C ALA A 48 8.06 10.10 -6.02
N ALA A 49 7.15 11.03 -5.72
CA ALA A 49 7.15 11.75 -4.44
C ALA A 49 6.99 10.81 -3.23
N LEU A 50 6.16 9.77 -3.35
CA LEU A 50 6.01 8.74 -2.33
C LEU A 50 7.30 7.92 -2.12
N GLN A 51 8.03 7.58 -3.19
CA GLN A 51 9.26 6.80 -3.06
C GLN A 51 10.40 7.56 -2.37
N GLN A 52 10.41 8.88 -2.43
CA GLN A 52 11.41 9.69 -1.72
C GLN A 52 11.33 9.50 -0.19
N LEU A 53 10.18 9.06 0.33
CA LEU A 53 9.97 8.80 1.76
C LEU A 53 10.46 7.41 2.20
N LYS A 54 11.02 6.62 1.28
CA LYS A 54 11.60 5.31 1.61
C LYS A 54 12.78 5.46 2.58
N GLY A 55 12.85 4.56 3.55
CA GLY A 55 13.83 4.52 4.63
C GLY A 55 13.59 5.60 5.70
N ARG A 56 12.52 6.39 5.58
CA ARG A 56 12.16 7.43 6.54
C ARG A 56 11.13 6.89 7.53
N SER A 57 11.17 7.40 8.76
CA SER A 57 10.40 6.84 9.87
C SER A 57 9.90 7.89 10.86
N MET A 58 10.62 9.01 10.95
CA MET A 58 10.18 10.18 11.72
C MET A 58 9.93 11.33 10.75
N PHE A 59 8.78 11.97 10.87
CA PHE A 59 8.33 12.98 9.94
C PHE A 59 7.85 14.25 10.65
N SER A 60 8.07 15.41 10.01
CA SER A 60 7.44 16.67 10.38
C SER A 60 6.86 17.33 9.14
N THR A 61 5.64 17.84 9.21
CA THR A 61 4.96 18.54 8.11
C THR A 61 4.83 20.02 8.46
N LEU A 62 5.21 20.89 7.52
CA LEU A 62 5.26 22.33 7.71
C LEU A 62 4.21 22.99 6.80
N ASP A 63 3.14 23.50 7.39
CA ASP A 63 2.11 24.29 6.70
C ASP A 63 2.53 25.76 6.61
N MET A 64 2.71 26.27 5.40
CA MET A 64 3.07 27.67 5.16
C MET A 64 1.83 28.58 5.23
N ARG A 65 1.94 29.67 6.00
CA ARG A 65 0.87 30.66 6.13
C ARG A 65 0.81 31.53 4.88
N GLN A 66 -0.18 31.28 4.03
CA GLN A 66 -0.40 32.03 2.77
C GLN A 66 0.86 32.05 1.90
N GLY A 67 1.43 30.87 1.63
CA GLY A 67 2.75 30.71 0.99
C GLY A 67 2.97 31.56 -0.26
N TYR A 68 1.98 31.62 -1.16
CA TYR A 68 2.06 32.46 -2.36
C TYR A 68 2.39 33.93 -2.08
N TYR A 69 1.86 34.51 -1.01
CA TYR A 69 2.10 35.91 -0.66
C TYR A 69 3.51 36.17 -0.10
N ALA A 70 4.31 35.13 0.15
CA ALA A 70 5.72 35.30 0.50
C ALA A 70 6.57 35.75 -0.71
N LEU A 71 6.12 35.43 -1.94
CA LEU A 71 6.84 35.79 -3.16
C LEU A 71 6.38 37.16 -3.67
N ARG A 72 7.32 38.09 -3.81
CA ARG A 72 7.07 39.43 -4.36
C ARG A 72 7.02 39.40 -5.88
N LEU A 73 6.15 40.22 -6.45
CA LEU A 73 6.10 40.49 -7.89
C LEU A 73 6.99 41.68 -8.22
N ASP A 74 7.68 41.56 -9.35
CA ASP A 74 8.33 42.69 -10.01
C ASP A 74 7.29 43.77 -10.38
N GLU A 75 7.74 45.02 -10.49
CA GLU A 75 6.82 46.16 -10.61
C GLU A 75 6.01 46.14 -11.90
N ALA A 76 6.59 45.66 -13.00
CA ALA A 76 5.92 45.57 -14.29
C ALA A 76 4.78 44.53 -14.26
N SER A 77 4.97 43.41 -13.56
CA SER A 77 3.97 42.34 -13.50
C SER A 77 2.77 42.65 -12.61
N ARG A 78 2.88 43.60 -11.67
CA ARG A 78 1.78 43.95 -10.73
C ARG A 78 0.50 44.35 -11.45
N ALA A 79 0.61 45.02 -12.60
CA ALA A 79 -0.53 45.47 -13.39
C ALA A 79 -1.44 44.32 -13.85
N TYR A 80 -0.89 43.13 -14.08
CA TYR A 80 -1.66 41.94 -14.48
C TYR A 80 -2.50 41.35 -13.34
N THR A 81 -2.21 41.72 -12.10
CA THR A 81 -2.96 41.29 -10.91
C THR A 81 -4.07 42.24 -10.50
N THR A 82 -4.34 43.26 -11.33
CA THR A 82 -5.36 44.27 -11.04
C THR A 82 -6.73 43.60 -10.90
N PHE A 83 -7.42 43.84 -9.79
CA PHE A 83 -8.78 43.37 -9.55
C PHE A 83 -9.68 44.51 -9.10
N LEU A 84 -10.96 44.39 -9.42
CA LEU A 84 -11.96 45.43 -9.19
C LEU A 84 -12.86 45.07 -8.02
N THR A 85 -13.15 46.07 -7.19
CA THR A 85 -14.14 45.99 -6.11
C THR A 85 -15.08 47.20 -6.19
N PRO A 86 -16.24 47.18 -5.52
CA PRO A 86 -17.12 48.35 -5.45
C PRO A 86 -16.45 49.61 -4.87
N LYS A 87 -15.33 49.46 -4.13
CA LYS A 87 -14.59 50.56 -3.50
C LYS A 87 -13.37 51.02 -4.31
N GLY A 88 -13.08 50.40 -5.45
CA GLY A 88 -11.95 50.77 -6.31
C GLY A 88 -11.17 49.58 -6.86
N ALA A 89 -10.13 49.91 -7.62
CA ALA A 89 -9.20 48.96 -8.23
C ALA A 89 -7.97 48.76 -7.34
N TYR A 90 -7.56 47.51 -7.17
CA TYR A 90 -6.42 47.12 -6.33
C TYR A 90 -5.47 46.21 -7.10
N GLN A 91 -4.19 46.25 -6.75
CA GLN A 91 -3.14 45.39 -7.31
C GLN A 91 -2.45 44.62 -6.21
N LEU A 92 -2.00 43.41 -6.51
CA LEU A 92 -1.19 42.63 -5.60
C LEU A 92 0.28 42.96 -5.81
N LEU A 93 1.01 43.10 -4.69
CA LEU A 93 2.47 43.26 -4.68
C LEU A 93 3.19 41.90 -4.65
N THR A 94 2.43 40.83 -4.49
CA THR A 94 2.89 39.46 -4.26
C THR A 94 2.16 38.50 -5.17
N LEU A 95 2.71 37.30 -5.33
CA LEU A 95 2.18 36.28 -6.23
C LEU A 95 0.70 35.96 -5.88
N PRO A 96 -0.24 36.06 -6.84
CA PRO A 96 -1.66 35.90 -6.58
C PRO A 96 -2.04 34.45 -6.31
N THR A 97 -2.94 34.23 -5.35
CA THR A 97 -3.63 32.94 -5.19
C THR A 97 -4.70 32.80 -6.26
N GLY A 98 -4.80 31.62 -6.89
CA GLY A 98 -5.83 31.31 -7.89
C GLY A 98 -5.43 31.54 -9.34
N ALA A 99 -4.28 32.16 -9.60
CA ALA A 99 -3.70 32.20 -10.94
C ALA A 99 -2.97 30.88 -11.24
N ALA A 100 -3.20 30.31 -12.43
CA ALA A 100 -2.61 29.03 -12.84
C ALA A 100 -1.08 29.05 -12.94
N VAL A 101 -0.50 30.25 -13.12
CA VAL A 101 0.95 30.48 -13.20
C VAL A 101 1.64 30.48 -11.84
N SER A 102 0.90 30.67 -10.74
CA SER A 102 1.49 30.83 -9.40
C SER A 102 2.13 29.54 -8.84
N PRO A 103 1.50 28.35 -8.91
CA PRO A 103 2.09 27.12 -8.35
C PRO A 103 3.47 26.75 -8.94
N PRO A 104 3.70 26.84 -10.27
CA PRO A 104 5.03 26.62 -10.85
C PRO A 104 6.13 27.52 -10.27
N TYR A 105 5.90 28.84 -10.20
CA TYR A 105 6.87 29.79 -9.64
C TYR A 105 7.11 29.55 -8.15
N PHE A 106 6.05 29.21 -7.40
CA PHE A 106 6.15 28.89 -6.00
C PHE A 106 7.01 27.63 -5.77
N LEU A 107 6.73 26.56 -6.52
CA LEU A 107 7.48 25.32 -6.44
C LEU A 107 8.95 25.51 -6.84
N GLU A 108 9.24 26.32 -7.86
CA GLU A 108 10.62 26.64 -8.24
C GLU A 108 11.37 27.38 -7.13
N ALA A 109 10.74 28.41 -6.54
CA ALA A 109 11.32 29.17 -5.44
C ALA A 109 11.61 28.27 -4.24
N MET A 110 10.64 27.45 -3.83
CA MET A 110 10.81 26.53 -2.71
C MET A 110 11.87 25.46 -2.98
N ASN A 111 11.95 24.92 -4.20
CA ASN A 111 13.04 24.03 -4.60
C ASN A 111 14.40 24.71 -4.46
N LYS A 112 14.54 25.98 -4.85
CA LYS A 112 15.80 26.73 -4.67
C LYS A 112 16.15 26.88 -3.19
N ILE A 113 15.19 27.24 -2.34
CA ILE A 113 15.38 27.43 -0.90
C ILE A 113 15.86 26.14 -0.21
N LEU A 114 15.26 25.00 -0.54
CA LEU A 114 15.61 23.70 0.04
C LEU A 114 16.90 23.11 -0.55
N LYS A 115 17.22 23.42 -1.82
CA LYS A 115 18.39 22.85 -2.52
C LYS A 115 19.66 23.70 -2.45
N HIS A 116 19.56 24.96 -2.05
CA HIS A 116 20.68 25.90 -2.05
C HIS A 116 20.78 26.72 -0.78
N ARG A 117 22.01 26.88 -0.29
CA ARG A 117 22.33 27.71 0.87
C ARG A 117 22.65 29.14 0.44
N PRO A 118 22.17 30.16 1.15
CA PRO A 118 22.62 31.54 0.94
C PRO A 118 24.09 31.71 1.34
N VAL A 119 24.87 32.39 0.50
CA VAL A 119 26.26 32.75 0.81
C VAL A 119 26.27 33.98 1.70
N LEU A 120 26.91 33.85 2.86
CA LEU A 120 27.08 34.93 3.83
C LEU A 120 28.52 35.43 3.82
N ASN A 121 28.73 36.72 4.06
CA ASN A 121 30.05 37.32 4.25
C ASN A 121 30.62 36.98 5.65
N LYS A 122 31.84 37.45 5.97
CA LYS A 122 32.47 37.24 7.28
C LYS A 122 31.70 37.85 8.47
N HIS A 123 30.78 38.78 8.21
CA HIS A 123 29.96 39.46 9.21
C HIS A 123 28.56 38.84 9.35
N GLY A 124 28.23 37.83 8.54
CA GLY A 124 26.92 37.16 8.55
C GLY A 124 25.87 37.75 7.60
N ASP A 125 26.21 38.78 6.82
CA ASP A 125 25.29 39.39 5.86
C ASP A 125 25.24 38.63 4.53
N PRO A 126 24.08 38.56 3.85
CA PRO A 126 23.97 37.90 2.56
C PRO A 126 24.77 38.61 1.47
N VAL A 127 25.49 37.82 0.67
CA VAL A 127 26.16 38.27 -0.55
C VAL A 127 25.15 38.29 -1.69
N PHE A 128 25.15 39.36 -2.49
CA PHE A 128 24.22 39.53 -3.62
C PHE A 128 24.99 39.49 -4.95
N ASP A 129 24.47 38.74 -5.92
CA ASP A 129 25.00 38.76 -7.30
C ASP A 129 24.45 39.96 -8.08
N GLU A 130 23.20 40.34 -7.82
CA GLU A 130 22.48 41.49 -8.38
C GLU A 130 21.62 42.14 -7.29
N PRO A 131 21.15 43.40 -7.45
CA PRO A 131 20.23 44.02 -6.50
C PRO A 131 19.02 43.10 -6.23
N ASN A 132 18.77 42.78 -4.95
CA ASN A 132 17.71 41.87 -4.48
C ASN A 132 17.85 40.38 -4.89
N LYS A 133 19.02 39.95 -5.38
CA LYS A 133 19.30 38.54 -5.73
C LYS A 133 20.46 38.00 -4.90
N VAL A 134 20.12 37.29 -3.82
CA VAL A 134 21.10 36.64 -2.95
C VAL A 134 21.85 35.56 -3.72
N LYS A 135 23.17 35.52 -3.55
CA LYS A 135 24.03 34.47 -4.10
C LYS A 135 23.76 33.16 -3.37
N LEU A 136 23.49 32.11 -4.15
CA LEU A 136 23.13 30.79 -3.65
C LEU A 136 24.17 29.75 -4.07
N THR A 137 24.52 28.83 -3.17
CA THR A 137 25.38 27.67 -3.46
C THR A 137 24.61 26.37 -3.32
N TRP A 138 24.85 25.42 -4.22
CA TRP A 138 24.24 24.09 -4.16
C TRP A 138 24.59 23.38 -2.86
N ASP A 139 23.58 23.12 -2.03
CA ASP A 139 23.68 22.49 -0.72
C ASP A 139 22.31 21.90 -0.37
N PRO A 140 21.94 20.77 -1.01
CA PRO A 140 20.61 20.22 -0.90
C PRO A 140 20.36 19.53 0.42
N LEU A 141 19.17 19.75 1.00
CA LEU A 141 18.70 19.07 2.20
C LEU A 141 18.01 17.76 1.83
N PRO A 142 18.66 16.59 1.95
CA PRO A 142 18.13 15.30 1.46
C PRO A 142 16.95 14.77 2.29
N ASP A 143 16.76 15.31 3.50
CA ASP A 143 15.68 14.96 4.42
C ASP A 143 14.44 15.85 4.21
N SER A 144 14.51 16.81 3.30
CA SER A 144 13.39 17.70 2.96
C SER A 144 12.67 17.22 1.70
N PHE A 145 11.35 17.20 1.76
CA PHE A 145 10.45 16.79 0.68
C PHE A 145 9.48 17.92 0.41
N ILE A 146 9.25 18.20 -0.87
CA ILE A 146 8.28 19.21 -1.28
C ILE A 146 7.32 18.65 -2.30
N TYR A 147 6.04 18.91 -2.08
CA TYR A 147 5.00 18.69 -3.07
C TYR A 147 4.02 19.86 -3.06
N MET A 148 4.08 20.68 -4.11
CA MET A 148 3.30 21.92 -4.22
C MET A 148 3.56 22.85 -3.02
N ASP A 149 2.60 22.96 -2.12
CA ASP A 149 2.62 23.86 -0.97
C ASP A 149 3.02 23.14 0.34
N ASP A 150 3.16 21.80 0.32
CA ASP A 150 3.49 21.00 1.49
C ASP A 150 5.01 20.75 1.54
N VAL A 151 5.65 21.24 2.61
CA VAL A 151 7.05 20.93 2.94
C VAL A 151 7.07 19.93 4.09
N SER A 152 7.79 18.84 3.91
CA SER A 152 7.91 17.78 4.91
C SER A 152 9.38 17.47 5.17
N CYS A 153 9.72 17.19 6.42
CA CYS A 153 11.01 16.64 6.83
C CYS A 153 10.83 15.16 7.15
N GLY A 154 11.69 14.28 6.66
CA GLY A 154 11.65 12.85 6.97
C GLY A 154 13.05 12.30 7.24
N THR A 155 13.27 11.73 8.43
CA THR A 155 14.57 11.18 8.84
C THR A 155 14.49 9.69 9.14
N LYS A 156 15.67 9.04 9.15
CA LYS A 156 15.83 7.62 9.45
C LYS A 156 15.72 7.35 10.96
N LEU A 157 15.44 6.11 11.34
CA LEU A 157 15.56 5.66 12.73
C LEU A 157 17.02 5.57 13.16
N CYS A 158 17.27 5.92 14.42
CA CYS A 158 18.53 5.65 15.12
C CYS A 158 18.36 4.45 16.06
N ARG A 159 19.38 4.18 16.91
CA ARG A 159 19.35 3.02 17.83
C ARG A 159 18.31 3.20 18.92
N THR A 160 18.01 4.43 19.35
CA THR A 160 16.96 4.70 20.32
C THR A 160 15.97 5.73 19.80
N TYR A 161 14.76 5.75 20.37
CA TYR A 161 13.76 6.77 20.06
C TYR A 161 14.27 8.17 20.37
N LYS A 162 15.03 8.33 21.47
CA LYS A 162 15.61 9.63 21.85
C LYS A 162 16.61 10.13 20.81
N GLU A 163 17.59 9.29 20.43
CA GLU A 163 18.55 9.64 19.37
C GLU A 163 17.84 9.97 18.04
N THR A 164 16.79 9.21 17.71
CA THR A 164 15.98 9.46 16.51
C THR A 164 15.35 10.85 16.56
N LEU A 165 14.80 11.23 17.72
CA LEU A 165 14.15 12.51 17.93
C LEU A 165 15.16 13.67 17.86
N ASP A 166 16.31 13.53 18.53
CA ASP A 166 17.38 14.52 18.51
C ASP A 166 17.91 14.73 17.08
N HIS A 167 18.17 13.66 16.35
CA HIS A 167 18.58 13.72 14.95
C HIS A 167 17.51 14.36 14.05
N HIS A 168 16.23 14.03 14.27
CA HIS A 168 15.12 14.61 13.51
C HIS A 168 15.02 16.12 13.71
N PHE A 169 15.10 16.60 14.96
CA PHE A 169 15.03 18.03 15.24
C PHE A 169 16.24 18.80 14.71
N LEU A 170 17.44 18.21 14.73
CA LEU A 170 18.62 18.81 14.10
C LEU A 170 18.41 19.05 12.60
N LYS A 171 17.84 18.07 11.88
CA LYS A 171 17.52 18.21 10.44
C LYS A 171 16.35 19.14 10.17
N LEU A 172 15.36 19.14 11.04
CA LEU A 172 14.26 20.08 10.95
C LEU A 172 14.74 21.54 11.15
N GLU A 173 15.66 21.76 12.08
CA GLU A 173 16.24 23.08 12.35
C GLU A 173 17.00 23.62 11.13
N GLU A 174 17.74 22.78 10.40
CA GLU A 174 18.38 23.15 9.12
C GLU A 174 17.33 23.66 8.10
N ILE A 175 16.19 22.98 7.98
CA ILE A 175 15.09 23.39 7.09
C ILE A 175 14.47 24.70 7.57
N LEU A 176 14.17 24.83 8.86
CA LEU A 176 13.58 26.04 9.45
C LEU A 176 14.50 27.25 9.28
N HIS A 177 15.81 27.09 9.41
CA HIS A 177 16.78 28.16 9.13
C HIS A 177 16.74 28.60 7.67
N ARG A 178 16.66 27.68 6.71
CA ARG A 178 16.50 28.03 5.28
C ARG A 178 15.20 28.80 5.03
N LEU A 179 14.08 28.34 5.59
CA LEU A 179 12.78 29.00 5.44
C LEU A 179 12.77 30.40 6.09
N SER A 180 13.33 30.51 7.29
CA SER A 180 13.40 31.75 8.08
C SER A 180 14.24 32.82 7.39
N PHE A 181 15.38 32.44 6.81
CA PHE A 181 16.22 33.36 6.04
C PHE A 181 15.45 34.04 4.89
N HIS A 182 14.55 33.30 4.24
CA HIS A 182 13.68 33.83 3.17
C HIS A 182 12.35 34.40 3.69
N HIS A 183 12.22 34.60 5.01
CA HIS A 183 11.03 35.16 5.67
C HIS A 183 9.72 34.40 5.42
N ILE A 184 9.82 33.09 5.14
CA ILE A 184 8.64 32.24 5.01
C ILE A 184 8.01 32.06 6.39
N LYS A 185 6.70 32.31 6.47
CA LYS A 185 5.94 32.19 7.71
C LYS A 185 5.20 30.86 7.75
N LEU A 186 5.30 30.16 8.87
CA LEU A 186 4.58 28.91 9.12
C LEU A 186 3.31 29.15 9.93
N ASN A 187 2.35 28.26 9.75
CA ASN A 187 1.15 28.17 10.57
C ASN A 187 1.32 27.03 11.57
N VAL A 188 1.88 27.35 12.73
CA VAL A 188 2.27 26.36 13.76
C VAL A 188 1.11 25.41 14.13
N ASN A 189 -0.13 25.93 14.21
CA ASN A 189 -1.30 25.12 14.58
C ASN A 189 -1.67 24.03 13.56
N LYS A 190 -1.15 24.12 12.33
CA LYS A 190 -1.36 23.12 11.28
C LYS A 190 -0.10 22.30 10.97
N CYS A 191 1.03 22.67 11.56
CA CYS A 191 2.25 21.89 11.43
C CYS A 191 2.18 20.68 12.36
N GLU A 192 2.72 19.55 11.91
CA GLU A 192 2.90 18.36 12.75
C GLU A 192 4.39 18.12 12.92
N PHE A 193 4.84 17.85 14.15
CA PHE A 193 6.25 17.69 14.47
C PHE A 193 6.53 16.29 15.02
N ALA A 194 7.63 15.69 14.58
CA ALA A 194 8.18 14.42 15.05
C ALA A 194 7.11 13.32 15.21
N LYS A 195 6.35 13.09 14.12
CA LYS A 195 5.35 12.03 14.01
C LYS A 195 5.93 10.80 13.34
N ASN A 196 5.48 9.65 13.79
CA ASN A 196 5.88 8.37 13.23
C ASN A 196 5.09 7.96 11.99
N SER A 197 3.97 8.62 11.76
CA SER A 197 3.17 8.49 10.55
C SER A 197 2.70 9.86 10.08
N ILE A 198 2.60 10.04 8.76
CA ILE A 198 2.09 11.27 8.15
C ILE A 198 1.05 10.99 7.09
N LEU A 199 0.05 11.87 6.99
CA LEU A 199 -0.85 11.91 5.85
C LEU A 199 -0.18 12.72 4.73
N TYR A 200 0.29 12.04 3.69
CA TYR A 200 0.99 12.64 2.56
C TYR A 200 0.37 12.17 1.25
N LEU A 201 -0.08 13.12 0.41
CA LEU A 201 -0.72 12.85 -0.90
C LEU A 201 -1.93 11.89 -0.82
N GLY A 202 -2.63 11.89 0.32
CA GLY A 202 -3.79 11.02 0.59
C GLY A 202 -3.42 9.58 0.90
N TRP A 203 -2.19 9.34 1.34
CA TRP A 203 -1.70 8.08 1.91
C TRP A 203 -1.17 8.35 3.31
N ILE A 204 -1.46 7.45 4.26
CA ILE A 204 -0.74 7.41 5.53
C ILE A 204 0.55 6.64 5.29
N ILE A 205 1.68 7.27 5.55
CA ILE A 205 3.00 6.69 5.38
C ILE A 205 3.61 6.52 6.76
N SER A 206 4.11 5.32 7.03
CA SER A 206 4.76 4.95 8.27
C SER A 206 5.77 3.86 7.96
N HIS A 207 7.04 4.02 8.35
CA HIS A 207 8.08 2.97 8.37
C HIS A 207 8.09 2.04 7.13
N ASP A 208 8.36 2.59 5.96
CA ASP A 208 8.43 1.85 4.68
C ASP A 208 7.14 1.15 4.22
N TYR A 209 6.00 1.42 4.85
CA TYR A 209 4.69 1.02 4.35
C TYR A 209 3.73 2.21 4.18
N MET A 210 2.79 2.04 3.27
CA MET A 210 1.75 3.00 2.96
C MET A 210 0.37 2.37 3.14
N ILE A 211 -0.57 3.18 3.60
CA ILE A 211 -1.96 2.81 3.87
C ILE A 211 -2.86 3.88 3.23
N PRO A 212 -4.03 3.52 2.68
CA PRO A 212 -4.97 4.51 2.18
C PRO A 212 -5.50 5.41 3.31
N ASP A 213 -5.71 6.69 3.00
CA ASP A 213 -6.36 7.63 3.93
C ASP A 213 -7.67 7.03 4.52
N PRO A 214 -7.82 6.99 5.86
CA PRO A 214 -9.03 6.49 6.54
C PRO A 214 -10.32 7.11 6.01
N ARG A 215 -10.29 8.36 5.57
CA ARG A 215 -11.45 9.05 4.98
C ARG A 215 -11.92 8.40 3.68
N ARG A 216 -10.99 7.82 2.89
CA ARG A 216 -11.35 7.05 1.69
C ARG A 216 -11.95 5.71 2.09
N MET A 217 -11.38 5.07 3.10
CA MET A 217 -11.89 3.79 3.62
C MET A 217 -13.29 3.94 4.23
N GLU A 218 -13.56 5.03 4.96
CA GLU A 218 -14.90 5.35 5.48
C GLU A 218 -15.92 5.55 4.36
N LYS A 219 -15.53 6.21 3.26
CA LYS A 219 -16.40 6.35 2.08
C LYS A 219 -16.71 5.01 1.44
N ILE A 220 -15.76 4.08 1.39
CA ILE A 220 -15.98 2.71 0.89
C ILE A 220 -16.89 1.94 1.85
N LYS A 221 -16.68 2.07 3.16
CA LYS A 221 -17.49 1.44 4.20
C LYS A 221 -18.95 1.86 4.13
N ASN A 222 -19.19 3.16 3.99
CA ASN A 222 -20.53 3.74 3.94
C ASN A 222 -21.13 3.77 2.53
N ALA A 223 -20.43 3.24 1.51
CA ALA A 223 -20.94 3.21 0.15
C ALA A 223 -22.14 2.27 0.04
N THR A 224 -23.24 2.78 -0.51
CA THR A 224 -24.39 1.99 -0.94
C THR A 224 -24.20 1.51 -2.37
N PHE A 225 -24.94 0.47 -2.78
CA PHE A 225 -24.88 0.00 -4.16
C PHE A 225 -25.27 1.13 -5.14
N PRO A 226 -24.42 1.46 -6.14
CA PRO A 226 -24.69 2.51 -7.10
C PRO A 226 -25.97 2.26 -7.91
N GLN A 227 -26.82 3.27 -8.07
CA GLN A 227 -28.06 3.18 -8.85
C GLN A 227 -27.88 3.70 -10.28
N THR A 228 -26.81 4.46 -10.53
CA THR A 228 -26.52 5.04 -11.84
C THR A 228 -25.13 4.68 -12.35
N LYS A 229 -24.92 4.70 -13.68
CA LYS A 229 -23.59 4.51 -14.29
C LYS A 229 -22.55 5.50 -13.74
N LYS A 230 -22.96 6.73 -13.46
CA LYS A 230 -22.08 7.79 -12.95
C LYS A 230 -21.62 7.46 -11.53
N GLU A 231 -22.53 6.99 -10.68
CA GLU A 231 -22.19 6.52 -9.33
C GLU A 231 -21.31 5.28 -9.37
N MET A 232 -21.58 4.30 -10.25
CA MET A 232 -20.75 3.11 -10.37
C MET A 232 -19.32 3.46 -10.82
N ARG A 233 -19.17 4.40 -11.76
CA ARG A 233 -17.85 4.95 -12.14
C ARG A 233 -17.16 5.65 -10.98
N SER A 234 -17.90 6.43 -10.20
CA SER A 234 -17.36 7.12 -9.02
C SER A 234 -16.86 6.11 -7.97
N PHE A 235 -17.62 5.06 -7.71
CA PHE A 235 -17.26 3.99 -6.79
C PHE A 235 -16.04 3.19 -7.26
N LEU A 236 -16.03 2.70 -8.51
CA LEU A 236 -14.86 1.99 -9.05
C LEU A 236 -13.63 2.92 -9.17
N GLY A 237 -13.84 4.22 -9.40
CA GLY A 237 -12.77 5.22 -9.35
C GLY A 237 -12.18 5.36 -7.94
N LEU A 238 -13.02 5.35 -6.90
CA LEU A 238 -12.58 5.37 -5.50
C LEU A 238 -11.78 4.11 -5.15
N VAL A 239 -12.28 2.91 -5.52
CA VAL A 239 -11.55 1.65 -5.32
C VAL A 239 -10.24 1.63 -6.15
N GLY A 240 -10.29 2.13 -7.38
CA GLY A 240 -9.11 2.28 -8.24
C GLY A 240 -8.07 3.25 -7.67
N SER A 241 -8.48 4.27 -6.90
CA SER A 241 -7.55 5.19 -6.23
C SER A 241 -6.66 4.50 -5.20
N ILE A 242 -7.12 3.38 -4.63
CA ILE A 242 -6.36 2.57 -3.66
C ILE A 242 -5.73 1.32 -4.30
N ARG A 243 -5.64 1.27 -5.64
CA ARG A 243 -5.14 0.10 -6.39
C ARG A 243 -3.73 -0.38 -5.99
N ARG A 244 -2.93 0.49 -5.35
CA ARG A 244 -1.59 0.16 -4.85
C ARG A 244 -1.56 -0.88 -3.74
N VAL A 245 -2.60 -0.91 -2.91
CA VAL A 245 -2.65 -1.77 -1.71
C VAL A 245 -3.51 -3.01 -1.92
N ILE A 246 -4.44 -2.98 -2.89
CA ILE A 246 -5.38 -4.08 -3.09
C ILE A 246 -4.72 -5.31 -3.73
N ASN A 247 -5.17 -6.49 -3.30
CA ASN A 247 -4.71 -7.77 -3.82
C ASN A 247 -5.37 -8.13 -5.17
N VAL A 248 -4.87 -9.19 -5.81
CA VAL A 248 -5.38 -9.72 -7.09
C VAL A 248 -6.88 -10.05 -7.04
N ASP A 249 -7.35 -10.66 -5.94
CA ASP A 249 -8.76 -11.02 -5.76
C ASP A 249 -9.68 -9.79 -5.78
N THR A 250 -9.30 -8.73 -5.07
CA THR A 250 -10.06 -7.46 -5.04
C THR A 250 -10.13 -6.85 -6.43
N VAL A 251 -9.02 -6.89 -7.19
CA VAL A 251 -8.99 -6.40 -8.58
C VAL A 251 -9.88 -7.25 -9.49
N ARG A 252 -9.97 -8.57 -9.26
CA ARG A 252 -10.87 -9.46 -9.99
C ARG A 252 -12.33 -9.08 -9.76
N GLU A 253 -12.76 -8.92 -8.52
CA GLU A 253 -14.13 -8.50 -8.20
C GLU A 253 -14.45 -7.10 -8.75
N MET A 254 -13.49 -6.18 -8.71
CA MET A 254 -13.61 -4.86 -9.34
C MET A 254 -13.83 -4.97 -10.87
N ASN A 255 -13.14 -5.89 -11.54
CA ASN A 255 -13.31 -6.11 -12.98
C ASN A 255 -14.67 -6.72 -13.32
N SER A 256 -15.25 -7.56 -12.46
CA SER A 256 -16.62 -8.09 -12.62
C SER A 256 -17.68 -6.97 -12.61
N LEU A 257 -17.42 -5.86 -11.91
CA LEU A 257 -18.29 -4.68 -11.88
C LEU A 257 -18.00 -3.68 -13.02
N ALA A 258 -16.85 -3.79 -13.69
CA ALA A 258 -16.44 -2.85 -14.74
C ALA A 258 -17.43 -2.76 -15.93
N PRO A 259 -18.10 -3.83 -16.39
CA PRO A 259 -19.10 -3.74 -17.48
C PRO A 259 -20.21 -2.73 -17.22
N LEU A 260 -20.60 -2.52 -15.95
CA LEU A 260 -21.62 -1.55 -15.53
C LEU A 260 -21.18 -0.08 -15.69
N THR A 261 -19.90 0.16 -16.01
CA THR A 261 -19.35 1.51 -16.22
C THR A 261 -19.25 1.93 -17.69
N THR A 262 -19.62 1.06 -18.64
CA THR A 262 -19.40 1.27 -20.08
C THR A 262 -19.89 2.65 -20.56
N ALA A 263 -19.03 3.35 -21.31
CA ALA A 263 -19.28 4.71 -21.84
C ALA A 263 -20.25 4.77 -23.03
N LYS A 264 -20.54 3.63 -23.66
CA LYS A 264 -21.49 3.52 -24.75
C LYS A 264 -22.88 3.95 -24.27
N LYS A 265 -23.49 4.90 -24.98
CA LYS A 265 -24.83 5.42 -24.67
C LYS A 265 -25.89 4.32 -24.75
N ASP A 266 -25.68 3.33 -25.62
CA ASP A 266 -26.66 2.29 -25.97
C ASP A 266 -26.74 1.10 -25.01
N VAL A 267 -25.85 1.00 -24.01
CA VAL A 267 -25.86 -0.11 -23.04
C VAL A 267 -26.63 0.31 -21.79
N PRO A 268 -27.86 -0.19 -21.52
CA PRO A 268 -28.60 0.22 -20.32
C PRO A 268 -27.89 -0.24 -19.03
N TYR A 269 -28.05 0.53 -17.95
CA TYR A 269 -27.57 0.13 -16.63
C TYR A 269 -28.49 -0.96 -16.07
N LYS A 270 -28.03 -2.23 -16.12
CA LYS A 270 -28.80 -3.39 -15.68
C LYS A 270 -27.99 -4.21 -14.68
N PRO A 271 -28.03 -3.87 -13.38
CA PRO A 271 -27.36 -4.68 -12.36
C PRO A 271 -28.14 -5.97 -12.09
N GLU A 272 -27.48 -7.10 -12.30
CA GLU A 272 -27.96 -8.44 -11.92
C GLU A 272 -27.64 -8.80 -10.45
N PRO A 273 -28.32 -9.78 -9.81
CA PRO A 273 -28.08 -10.22 -8.44
C PRO A 273 -26.61 -10.54 -8.12
N CYS A 274 -25.87 -11.10 -9.08
CA CYS A 274 -24.45 -11.40 -8.95
C CYS A 274 -23.59 -10.15 -8.68
N HIS A 275 -23.97 -8.99 -9.23
CA HIS A 275 -23.25 -7.72 -9.04
C HIS A 275 -23.45 -7.16 -7.63
N PHE A 276 -24.63 -7.35 -7.03
CA PHE A 276 -24.89 -6.95 -5.64
C PHE A 276 -24.05 -7.77 -4.66
N GLN A 277 -23.99 -9.09 -4.88
CA GLN A 277 -23.13 -9.98 -4.09
C GLN A 277 -21.66 -9.61 -4.25
N THR A 278 -21.22 -9.34 -5.49
CA THR A 278 -19.85 -8.91 -5.79
C THR A 278 -19.50 -7.59 -5.10
N PHE A 279 -20.42 -6.61 -5.09
CA PHE A 279 -20.23 -5.32 -4.44
C PHE A 279 -20.02 -5.46 -2.93
N GLU A 280 -20.88 -6.23 -2.24
CA GLU A 280 -20.74 -6.45 -0.80
C GLU A 280 -19.50 -7.29 -0.47
N LYS A 281 -19.18 -8.31 -1.30
CA LYS A 281 -17.94 -9.07 -1.16
C LYS A 281 -16.70 -8.17 -1.29
N LEU A 282 -16.68 -7.28 -2.28
CA LEU A 282 -15.60 -6.31 -2.49
C LEU A 282 -15.45 -5.37 -1.29
N LYS A 283 -16.55 -4.83 -0.76
CA LYS A 283 -16.53 -4.00 0.45
C LYS A 283 -15.97 -4.76 1.65
N ASN A 284 -16.47 -5.97 1.89
CA ASN A 284 -16.01 -6.80 3.02
C ASN A 284 -14.51 -7.13 2.90
N MET A 285 -14.01 -7.43 1.71
CA MET A 285 -12.58 -7.65 1.48
C MET A 285 -11.76 -6.40 1.79
N LEU A 286 -12.24 -5.21 1.42
CA LEU A 286 -11.54 -3.95 1.64
C LEU A 286 -11.58 -3.44 3.09
N ILE A 287 -12.62 -3.82 3.86
CA ILE A 287 -12.87 -3.29 5.22
C ILE A 287 -12.46 -4.30 6.31
N SER A 288 -12.50 -5.60 6.02
CA SER A 288 -12.24 -6.66 7.01
C SER A 288 -10.89 -6.50 7.69
N GLU A 289 -9.86 -6.13 6.93
CA GLU A 289 -8.52 -5.90 7.45
C GLU A 289 -7.89 -4.66 6.82
N PRO A 290 -6.94 -4.03 7.53
CA PRO A 290 -6.24 -2.88 7.02
C PRO A 290 -5.29 -3.28 5.90
N ILE A 291 -5.47 -2.63 4.75
CA ILE A 291 -4.69 -2.88 3.55
C ILE A 291 -3.47 -1.96 3.54
N PHE A 292 -2.30 -2.52 3.26
CA PHE A 292 -1.04 -1.79 3.20
C PHE A 292 -0.16 -2.30 2.06
N CYS A 293 0.83 -1.51 1.68
CA CYS A 293 1.84 -1.87 0.68
C CYS A 293 3.20 -1.30 1.08
N ASN A 294 4.29 -2.00 0.73
CA ASN A 294 5.64 -1.51 1.02
C ASN A 294 6.09 -0.46 0.00
N LEU A 295 6.93 0.48 0.45
CA LEU A 295 7.64 1.41 -0.43
C LEU A 295 8.68 0.69 -1.28
N VAL A 296 8.79 1.10 -2.54
CA VAL A 296 9.62 0.44 -3.55
C VAL A 296 11.03 0.98 -3.44
N ASP A 297 11.99 0.09 -3.26
CA ASP A 297 13.40 0.41 -3.44
C ASP A 297 13.72 0.55 -4.92
N GLU A 298 14.29 1.68 -5.30
CA GLU A 298 14.77 1.89 -6.66
C GLU A 298 15.93 0.94 -6.99
N HIS A 299 16.81 0.68 -6.02
CA HIS A 299 18.04 -0.10 -6.22
C HIS A 299 17.89 -1.58 -5.88
N ALA A 300 16.85 -1.98 -5.13
CA ALA A 300 16.67 -3.38 -4.80
C ALA A 300 16.40 -4.24 -6.03
N THR A 301 16.91 -5.47 -5.95
CA THR A 301 16.59 -6.57 -6.84
C THR A 301 15.09 -6.88 -6.80
N LYS A 302 14.46 -7.03 -7.95
CA LYS A 302 13.01 -7.27 -8.09
C LYS A 302 12.71 -8.66 -8.61
N TYR A 303 11.61 -9.24 -8.16
CA TYR A 303 11.12 -10.56 -8.54
C TYR A 303 9.67 -10.42 -8.98
N MET A 304 9.35 -10.78 -10.22
CA MET A 304 8.03 -10.66 -10.81
C MET A 304 7.48 -12.05 -11.10
N PHE A 305 6.41 -12.44 -10.42
CA PHE A 305 5.68 -13.66 -10.73
C PHE A 305 4.51 -13.31 -11.64
N VAL A 306 4.41 -13.99 -12.79
CA VAL A 306 3.34 -13.77 -13.76
C VAL A 306 2.57 -15.08 -13.97
N ASP A 307 1.25 -14.96 -14.03
CA ASP A 307 0.33 -16.05 -14.35
C ASP A 307 -0.82 -15.54 -15.25
N ALA A 308 -1.38 -16.44 -16.06
CA ALA A 308 -2.53 -16.20 -16.90
C ALA A 308 -3.54 -17.34 -16.75
N CYS A 309 -4.74 -17.02 -16.25
CA CYS A 309 -5.76 -18.03 -16.02
C CYS A 309 -6.84 -17.98 -17.11
N THR A 310 -7.00 -19.06 -17.87
CA THR A 310 -7.99 -19.19 -18.93
C THR A 310 -9.42 -19.31 -18.40
N THR A 311 -9.64 -20.01 -17.29
CA THR A 311 -10.98 -20.25 -16.71
C THR A 311 -11.63 -18.96 -16.22
N THR A 312 -10.84 -18.05 -15.64
CA THR A 312 -11.34 -16.75 -15.14
C THR A 312 -11.11 -15.61 -16.13
N SER A 313 -10.42 -15.83 -17.26
CA SER A 313 -10.00 -14.79 -18.21
C SER A 313 -9.31 -13.60 -17.52
N THR A 314 -8.48 -13.89 -16.51
CA THR A 314 -7.74 -12.87 -15.75
C THR A 314 -6.24 -13.11 -15.84
N LEU A 315 -5.50 -12.02 -16.05
CA LEU A 315 -4.04 -11.95 -15.99
C LEU A 315 -3.67 -11.49 -14.59
N GLY A 316 -2.75 -12.18 -13.94
CA GLY A 316 -2.28 -11.88 -12.60
C GLY A 316 -0.76 -11.71 -12.56
N CYS A 317 -0.29 -10.72 -11.82
CA CYS A 317 1.12 -10.52 -11.58
C CYS A 317 1.36 -9.99 -10.17
N THR A 318 2.41 -10.50 -9.53
CA THR A 318 2.88 -10.05 -8.22
C THR A 318 4.33 -9.64 -8.33
N LEU A 319 4.62 -8.41 -7.90
CA LEU A 319 5.95 -7.84 -7.89
C LEU A 319 6.48 -7.80 -6.46
N LEU A 320 7.67 -8.35 -6.27
CA LEU A 320 8.40 -8.34 -5.02
C LEU A 320 9.74 -7.63 -5.18
N GLN A 321 10.28 -7.16 -4.06
CA GLN A 321 11.63 -6.65 -3.93
C GLN A 321 12.38 -7.45 -2.88
N ARG A 322 13.67 -7.71 -3.10
CA ARG A 322 14.55 -8.32 -2.10
C ARG A 322 15.27 -7.23 -1.32
N ILE A 323 15.31 -7.37 0.00
CA ILE A 323 16.08 -6.45 0.83
C ILE A 323 17.55 -6.87 0.76
N ASP A 324 18.35 -6.03 0.09
CA ASP A 324 19.79 -6.24 -0.10
C ASP A 324 20.65 -5.37 0.84
N SER A 325 20.02 -4.48 1.62
CA SER A 325 20.72 -3.61 2.56
C SER A 325 21.27 -4.41 3.74
N LYS A 326 22.60 -4.49 3.87
CA LYS A 326 23.25 -4.85 5.13
C LYS A 326 23.53 -3.56 5.87
N SER A 327 22.75 -3.29 6.91
CA SER A 327 22.93 -2.13 7.78
C SER A 327 22.58 -2.53 9.21
N ASP A 328 23.30 -1.94 10.16
CA ASP A 328 22.98 -1.99 11.60
C ASP A 328 21.78 -1.10 11.96
N ASP A 329 21.19 -0.42 10.97
CA ASP A 329 20.00 0.40 11.16
C ASP A 329 18.85 -0.42 11.76
N LYS A 330 18.13 0.22 12.69
CA LYS A 330 16.92 -0.36 13.25
C LYS A 330 15.76 -0.24 12.28
N ILE A 331 14.91 -1.28 12.27
CA ILE A 331 13.59 -1.27 11.63
C ILE A 331 12.54 -1.19 12.72
N LEU A 332 11.47 -0.43 12.47
CA LEU A 332 10.25 -0.55 13.24
C LEU A 332 9.38 -1.67 12.65
N PRO A 333 9.08 -2.74 13.41
CA PRO A 333 8.06 -3.71 13.04
C PRO A 333 6.73 -3.02 12.72
N THR A 334 6.01 -3.50 11.70
CA THR A 334 4.74 -2.92 11.23
C THR A 334 3.66 -2.87 12.31
N CYS A 335 3.72 -3.76 13.29
CA CYS A 335 2.78 -3.84 14.41
C CYS A 335 3.03 -2.79 15.51
N LEU A 336 4.16 -2.06 15.46
CA LEU A 336 4.53 -1.05 16.44
C LEU A 336 4.30 0.36 15.89
N ASN A 337 4.00 1.29 16.79
CA ASN A 337 3.83 2.71 16.50
C ASN A 337 4.54 3.52 17.60
N LEU A 338 5.63 4.22 17.28
CA LEU A 338 6.41 4.96 18.28
C LEU A 338 5.73 6.25 18.77
N ASP A 339 4.57 6.65 18.22
CA ASP A 339 3.74 7.66 18.88
C ASP A 339 3.28 7.17 20.27
N ASP A 340 3.18 5.85 20.47
CA ASP A 340 2.88 5.22 21.76
C ASP A 340 4.13 5.02 22.63
N LYS A 341 4.06 5.51 23.87
CA LYS A 341 5.12 5.38 24.90
C LYS A 341 5.54 3.92 25.12
N VAL A 342 4.58 2.99 25.08
CA VAL A 342 4.83 1.56 25.28
C VAL A 342 5.68 0.98 24.16
N HIS A 343 5.33 1.27 22.91
CA HIS A 343 6.07 0.80 21.76
C HIS A 343 7.48 1.37 21.69
N ARG A 344 7.71 2.58 22.22
CA ARG A 344 9.08 3.14 22.38
C ARG A 344 9.95 2.23 23.25
N ILE A 345 9.42 1.74 24.36
CA ILE A 345 10.15 0.81 25.25
C ILE A 345 10.45 -0.51 24.52
N ILE A 346 9.47 -1.05 23.79
CA ILE A 346 9.67 -2.26 22.97
C ILE A 346 10.79 -2.06 21.96
N PHE A 347 10.77 -0.93 21.25
CA PHE A 347 11.74 -0.61 20.21
C PHE A 347 13.14 -0.35 20.77
N ASP A 348 13.25 0.41 21.86
CA ASP A 348 14.54 0.72 22.49
C ASP A 348 15.20 -0.57 23.02
N LYS A 349 14.42 -1.42 23.71
CA LYS A 349 14.89 -2.68 24.30
C LYS A 349 14.85 -3.90 23.35
N GLN A 350 14.38 -3.73 22.12
CA GLN A 350 14.21 -4.78 21.10
C GLN A 350 13.45 -6.01 21.62
N LEU A 351 12.36 -5.78 22.34
CA LEU A 351 11.60 -6.86 22.96
C LEU A 351 10.72 -7.57 21.91
N PRO A 352 10.77 -8.91 21.79
CA PRO A 352 9.99 -9.67 20.79
C PRO A 352 8.50 -9.81 21.20
N TYR A 353 7.87 -8.67 21.49
CA TYR A 353 6.48 -8.58 21.96
C TYR A 353 5.62 -7.88 20.92
N GLN A 354 4.50 -8.50 20.59
CA GLN A 354 3.57 -8.04 19.58
C GLN A 354 2.18 -7.80 20.19
N PRO A 355 1.48 -6.70 19.80
CA PRO A 355 0.10 -6.48 20.23
C PRO A 355 -0.80 -7.66 19.85
N CYS A 356 -1.66 -8.07 20.78
CA CYS A 356 -2.68 -9.08 20.57
C CYS A 356 -4.02 -8.43 20.23
N ARG A 357 -4.89 -9.12 19.49
CA ARG A 357 -6.29 -8.71 19.34
C ARG A 357 -6.96 -8.72 20.70
N LEU A 358 -7.49 -7.58 21.11
CA LEU A 358 -8.27 -7.45 22.35
C LEU A 358 -9.72 -7.85 22.08
N PHE A 359 -10.22 -8.78 22.88
CA PHE A 359 -11.64 -9.12 22.92
C PHE A 359 -12.27 -8.46 24.14
N THR A 360 -13.38 -7.75 23.94
CA THR A 360 -14.09 -6.99 24.97
C THR A 360 -15.41 -7.65 25.40
N SER A 361 -15.78 -8.78 24.78
CA SER A 361 -17.01 -9.52 25.07
C SER A 361 -16.81 -11.02 24.88
N LEU A 362 -17.61 -11.83 25.59
CA LEU A 362 -17.70 -13.28 25.44
C LEU A 362 -18.95 -13.67 24.62
N PRO A 363 -18.95 -14.83 23.93
CA PRO A 363 -17.88 -15.83 23.82
C PRO A 363 -16.77 -15.40 22.86
N ILE A 364 -15.52 -15.74 23.19
CA ILE A 364 -14.35 -15.45 22.35
C ILE A 364 -14.14 -16.61 21.37
N THR A 365 -14.16 -16.31 20.09
CA THR A 365 -13.76 -17.28 19.06
C THR A 365 -12.23 -17.34 19.00
N PRO A 366 -11.60 -18.52 19.21
CA PRO A 366 -10.16 -18.65 19.10
C PRO A 366 -9.70 -18.33 17.68
N LEU A 367 -8.55 -17.67 17.57
CA LEU A 367 -7.97 -17.31 16.28
C LEU A 367 -7.44 -18.55 15.58
N THR A 368 -7.59 -18.60 14.26
CA THR A 368 -6.92 -19.62 13.46
C THR A 368 -5.40 -19.37 13.46
N PRO A 369 -4.56 -20.42 13.34
CA PRO A 369 -3.09 -20.27 13.27
C PRO A 369 -2.62 -19.28 12.22
N THR A 370 -3.40 -19.17 11.15
CA THR A 370 -3.19 -18.25 10.04
C THR A 370 -3.38 -16.80 10.48
N GLU A 371 -4.50 -16.47 11.13
CA GLU A 371 -4.80 -15.11 11.61
C GLU A 371 -3.79 -14.59 12.64
N ILE A 372 -3.20 -15.48 13.44
CA ILE A 372 -2.18 -15.11 14.44
C ILE A 372 -0.90 -14.60 13.76
N LYS A 373 -0.58 -15.11 12.56
CA LYS A 373 0.55 -14.62 11.76
C LYS A 373 0.24 -13.29 11.06
N THR A 374 -1.04 -13.01 10.79
CA THR A 374 -1.52 -11.86 10.04
C THR A 374 -1.93 -10.71 10.97
N ILE A 375 -0.97 -10.02 11.61
CA ILE A 375 -1.34 -8.79 12.34
C ILE A 375 -1.03 -7.58 11.49
N PRO A 376 -2.06 -6.89 11.00
CA PRO A 376 -1.89 -5.71 10.17
C PRO A 376 -1.26 -4.58 11.00
N PRO A 377 -0.69 -3.55 10.34
CA PRO A 377 -0.18 -2.40 11.06
C PRO A 377 -1.26 -1.78 11.94
N ASN A 378 -0.86 -1.16 13.05
CA ASN A 378 -1.78 -0.46 13.94
C ASN A 378 -1.98 0.97 13.40
N ILE A 379 -3.13 1.21 12.78
CA ILE A 379 -3.37 2.38 11.91
C ILE A 379 -4.24 3.42 12.58
N THR A 380 -5.10 3.00 13.49
CA THR A 380 -6.05 3.90 14.14
C THR A 380 -5.41 4.54 15.37
N PRO A 381 -5.57 5.86 15.55
CA PRO A 381 -5.24 6.49 16.82
C PRO A 381 -6.01 5.76 17.92
N ARG A 382 -5.31 5.41 18.98
CA ARG A 382 -5.83 4.52 20.02
C ARG A 382 -7.02 5.19 20.71
N ASP A 383 -8.12 4.45 20.83
CA ASP A 383 -9.29 4.90 21.58
C ASP A 383 -8.89 5.22 23.03
N LYS A 384 -9.44 6.31 23.58
CA LYS A 384 -9.14 6.77 24.96
C LYS A 384 -9.29 5.64 25.99
N TRP A 385 -10.30 4.79 25.79
CA TRP A 385 -10.70 3.73 26.71
C TRP A 385 -10.27 2.32 26.25
N LEU A 386 -9.38 2.21 25.26
CA LEU A 386 -8.85 0.92 24.77
C LEU A 386 -9.92 -0.07 24.28
N GLY A 387 -11.09 0.42 23.84
CA GLY A 387 -12.24 -0.41 23.44
C GLY A 387 -13.23 -0.74 24.57
N PHE A 388 -12.99 -0.26 25.80
CA PHE A 388 -13.90 -0.37 26.93
C PHE A 388 -14.73 0.92 27.14
N THR A 389 -15.70 0.88 28.04
CA THR A 389 -16.38 2.07 28.56
C THR A 389 -15.73 2.53 29.87
N LYS A 390 -16.06 3.75 30.32
CA LYS A 390 -15.58 4.26 31.62
C LYS A 390 -15.94 3.33 32.77
N GLU A 391 -17.11 2.68 32.72
CA GLU A 391 -17.51 1.71 33.75
C GLU A 391 -16.77 0.38 33.63
N THR A 392 -16.46 -0.12 32.43
CA THR A 392 -15.94 -1.49 32.22
C THR A 392 -14.40 -1.58 32.19
N ILE A 393 -13.69 -0.45 32.28
CA ILE A 393 -12.23 -0.41 32.19
C ILE A 393 -11.53 -1.26 33.27
N HIS A 394 -12.17 -1.46 34.43
CA HIS A 394 -11.66 -2.29 35.51
C HIS A 394 -11.57 -3.79 35.14
N GLU A 395 -12.35 -4.25 34.16
CA GLU A 395 -12.28 -5.62 33.61
C GLU A 395 -11.17 -5.79 32.57
N SER A 396 -10.52 -4.71 32.13
CA SER A 396 -9.58 -4.73 31.00
C SER A 396 -8.43 -5.73 31.18
N PHE A 397 -7.98 -5.95 32.41
CA PHE A 397 -6.96 -6.95 32.72
C PHE A 397 -7.44 -8.38 32.44
N PHE A 398 -8.62 -8.76 32.91
CA PHE A 398 -9.15 -10.12 32.75
C PHE A 398 -9.46 -10.41 31.29
N TYR A 399 -10.06 -9.46 30.57
CA TYR A 399 -10.25 -9.57 29.13
C TYR A 399 -8.92 -9.66 28.37
N SER A 400 -7.87 -8.98 28.83
CA SER A 400 -6.52 -9.13 28.28
C SER A 400 -5.96 -10.54 28.50
N VAL A 401 -6.15 -11.14 29.68
CA VAL A 401 -5.75 -12.53 29.96
C VAL A 401 -6.47 -13.50 29.03
N LEU A 402 -7.81 -13.36 28.90
CA LEU A 402 -8.63 -14.18 28.01
C LEU A 402 -8.22 -14.03 26.54
N SER A 403 -7.89 -12.80 26.12
CA SER A 403 -7.42 -12.51 24.76
C SER A 403 -6.08 -13.19 24.46
N CYS A 404 -5.15 -13.20 25.43
CA CYS A 404 -3.90 -13.95 25.29
C CYS A 404 -4.15 -15.46 25.23
N TYR A 405 -5.09 -15.99 26.02
CA TYR A 405 -5.48 -17.40 25.95
C TYR A 405 -6.06 -17.79 24.59
N ALA A 406 -6.93 -16.94 24.03
CA ALA A 406 -7.48 -17.15 22.69
C ALA A 406 -6.38 -17.18 21.61
N THR A 407 -5.38 -16.30 21.74
CA THR A 407 -4.25 -16.21 20.81
C THR A 407 -3.29 -17.39 20.96
N TYR A 408 -3.08 -17.90 22.17
CA TYR A 408 -2.28 -19.10 22.42
C TYR A 408 -3.04 -20.42 22.22
N GLY A 409 -4.30 -20.38 21.78
CA GLY A 409 -5.14 -21.59 21.60
C GLY A 409 -5.40 -22.35 22.91
N CYS A 410 -5.42 -21.65 24.05
CA CYS A 410 -5.66 -22.23 25.37
C CYS A 410 -7.16 -22.39 25.64
N LYS A 411 -7.54 -23.27 26.57
CA LYS A 411 -8.93 -23.37 27.04
C LYS A 411 -9.34 -22.03 27.68
N ILE A 412 -10.40 -21.42 27.13
CA ILE A 412 -10.92 -20.13 27.57
C ILE A 412 -11.97 -20.38 28.67
N PRO A 413 -11.84 -19.76 29.86
CA PRO A 413 -12.88 -19.72 30.90
C PRO A 413 -14.23 -19.19 30.37
N GLU A 414 -15.35 -19.61 30.97
CA GLU A 414 -16.68 -19.17 30.54
C GLU A 414 -17.01 -17.74 31.01
N SER A 415 -16.32 -17.24 32.05
CA SER A 415 -16.44 -15.84 32.50
C SER A 415 -15.13 -15.27 33.07
N THR A 416 -15.06 -13.95 33.20
CA THR A 416 -13.95 -13.25 33.87
C THR A 416 -13.93 -13.54 35.39
N LEU A 417 -15.06 -13.93 35.98
CA LEU A 417 -15.20 -14.23 37.42
C LEU A 417 -14.40 -15.48 37.81
N GLU A 418 -14.24 -16.46 36.91
CA GLU A 418 -13.41 -17.65 37.17
C GLU A 418 -11.95 -17.28 37.43
N LEU A 419 -11.42 -16.33 36.66
CA LEU A 419 -10.05 -15.85 36.83
C LEU A 419 -9.88 -15.12 38.18
N ARG A 420 -10.88 -14.33 38.56
CA ARG A 420 -10.91 -13.64 39.86
C ARG A 420 -10.92 -14.64 41.02
N PHE A 421 -11.75 -15.67 40.94
CA PHE A 421 -11.82 -16.74 41.94
C PHE A 421 -10.51 -17.53 42.07
N LEU A 422 -9.83 -17.81 40.95
CA LEU A 422 -8.52 -18.47 40.98
C LEU A 422 -7.46 -17.60 41.68
N ALA A 423 -7.47 -16.29 41.42
CA ALA A 423 -6.57 -15.34 42.08
C ALA A 423 -6.86 -15.27 43.59
N THR A 424 -8.11 -15.10 44.00
CA THR A 424 -8.47 -14.99 45.42
C THR A 424 -8.16 -16.27 46.20
N LYS A 425 -8.36 -17.45 45.58
CA LYS A 425 -7.98 -18.74 46.16
C LYS A 425 -6.48 -18.83 46.47
N GLN A 426 -5.62 -18.27 45.62
CA GLN A 426 -4.18 -18.25 45.89
C GLN A 426 -3.79 -17.18 46.92
N ILE A 427 -4.41 -16.01 46.88
CA ILE A 427 -4.18 -14.94 47.86
C ILE A 427 -4.51 -15.44 49.28
N ARG A 428 -5.61 -16.20 49.44
CA ARG A 428 -6.02 -16.78 50.73
C ARG A 428 -5.07 -17.86 51.27
N LYS A 429 -4.28 -18.51 50.40
CA LYS A 429 -3.40 -19.63 50.78
C LYS A 429 -1.97 -19.23 51.12
N GLY A 430 -1.53 -18.03 50.75
CA GLY A 430 -0.12 -17.67 50.77
C GLY A 430 0.22 -16.33 51.40
N ILE A 431 1.53 -16.04 51.44
CA ILE A 431 2.13 -14.80 51.95
C ILE A 431 1.63 -13.55 51.19
N LEU A 432 1.11 -13.73 49.97
CA LEU A 432 0.56 -12.65 49.14
C LEU A 432 -0.66 -11.97 49.77
N GLY A 433 -1.50 -12.69 50.50
CA GLY A 433 -2.62 -12.08 51.23
C GLY A 433 -2.17 -11.15 52.36
N ILE A 434 -1.04 -11.48 53.01
CA ILE A 434 -0.43 -10.63 54.04
C ILE A 434 0.14 -9.36 53.40
N LYS A 435 0.88 -9.50 52.28
CA LYS A 435 1.42 -8.36 51.53
C LYS A 435 0.33 -7.41 51.01
N LEU A 436 -0.76 -7.95 50.46
CA LEU A 436 -1.88 -7.14 49.98
C LEU A 436 -2.51 -6.35 51.12
N LYS A 437 -2.72 -7.01 52.26
CA LYS A 437 -3.29 -6.39 53.46
C LYS A 437 -2.39 -5.28 54.03
N ASP A 438 -1.08 -5.48 54.03
CA ASP A 438 -0.11 -4.54 54.56
C ASP A 438 0.04 -3.31 53.66
N ILE A 439 0.28 -3.53 52.37
CA ILE A 439 0.67 -2.48 51.43
C ILE A 439 -0.53 -1.63 50.97
N ASP A 440 -1.66 -2.26 50.64
CA ASP A 440 -2.79 -1.54 50.04
C ASP A 440 -3.86 -1.12 51.06
N PHE A 441 -3.93 -1.80 52.21
CA PHE A 441 -4.97 -1.58 53.23
C PHE A 441 -4.41 -1.16 54.60
N ASN A 442 -3.09 -0.94 54.75
CA ASN A 442 -2.45 -0.56 56.02
C ASN A 442 -2.89 -1.45 57.21
N ASN A 443 -3.05 -2.76 56.97
CA ASN A 443 -3.53 -3.76 57.93
C ASN A 443 -5.00 -3.65 58.41
N HIS A 444 -5.86 -2.83 57.78
CA HIS A 444 -7.29 -2.78 58.08
C HIS A 444 -8.03 -4.04 57.58
N HIS A 445 -8.40 -4.93 58.52
CA HIS A 445 -8.92 -6.26 58.18
C HIS A 445 -10.33 -6.26 57.58
N ASN A 446 -11.20 -5.35 58.01
CA ASN A 446 -12.58 -5.29 57.55
C ASN A 446 -12.67 -4.76 56.10
N GLU A 447 -11.87 -3.76 55.76
CA GLU A 447 -11.80 -3.19 54.41
C GLU A 447 -11.24 -4.21 53.42
N TYR A 448 -10.18 -4.94 53.79
CA TYR A 448 -9.64 -6.03 53.00
C TYR A 448 -10.67 -7.12 52.71
N LYS A 449 -11.44 -7.57 53.71
CA LYS A 449 -12.48 -8.60 53.52
C LYS A 449 -13.59 -8.11 52.59
N LYS A 450 -14.05 -6.87 52.78
CA LYS A 450 -15.06 -6.24 51.92
C LYS A 450 -14.56 -6.17 50.48
N TRP A 451 -13.36 -5.65 50.27
CA TRP A 451 -12.73 -5.55 48.96
C TRP A 451 -12.57 -6.91 48.27
N MET A 452 -12.12 -7.95 48.99
CA MET A 452 -11.99 -9.30 48.43
C MET A 452 -13.33 -9.88 47.95
N THR A 453 -14.42 -9.57 48.66
CA THR A 453 -15.77 -10.06 48.30
C THR A 453 -16.30 -9.31 47.08
N GLU A 454 -16.15 -7.99 47.08
CA GLU A 454 -16.53 -7.12 45.96
C GLU A 454 -15.68 -7.41 44.70
N PHE A 455 -14.41 -7.77 44.87
CA PHE A 455 -13.52 -8.19 43.79
C PHE A 455 -13.95 -9.53 43.17
N GLU A 456 -14.41 -10.50 43.97
CA GLU A 456 -14.98 -11.76 43.45
C GLU A 456 -16.28 -11.52 42.66
N GLN A 457 -17.02 -10.45 42.98
CA GLN A 457 -18.24 -10.04 42.28
C GLN A 457 -17.98 -9.18 41.04
N GLY A 458 -16.72 -8.84 40.73
CA GLY A 458 -16.34 -8.04 39.58
C GLY A 458 -16.43 -6.52 39.78
N MET A 459 -16.67 -6.03 41.00
CA MET A 459 -16.90 -4.59 41.25
C MET A 459 -15.61 -3.75 41.28
N HIS A 460 -14.44 -4.39 41.46
CA HIS A 460 -13.14 -3.73 41.55
C HIS A 460 -12.16 -4.21 40.48
N GLY A 461 -11.29 -3.31 40.05
CA GLY A 461 -10.18 -3.61 39.13
C GLY A 461 -8.96 -4.23 39.82
N MET A 462 -7.83 -4.13 39.13
CA MET A 462 -6.52 -4.55 39.65
C MET A 462 -6.03 -3.66 40.79
N ASP A 463 -5.21 -4.26 41.65
CA ASP A 463 -4.51 -3.56 42.72
C ASP A 463 -3.34 -2.74 42.18
N ARG A 464 -2.92 -1.70 42.92
CA ARG A 464 -1.87 -0.76 42.48
C ARG A 464 -0.51 -1.42 42.32
N ASN A 465 -0.26 -2.50 43.05
CA ASN A 465 1.04 -3.18 43.14
C ASN A 465 1.10 -4.52 42.39
N PHE A 466 0.07 -4.83 41.60
CA PHE A 466 -0.06 -6.06 40.80
C PHE A 466 0.05 -7.38 41.59
N ILE A 467 -0.27 -7.37 42.89
CA ILE A 467 -0.26 -8.54 43.77
C ILE A 467 -1.30 -9.57 43.30
N VAL A 468 -2.48 -9.13 42.85
CA VAL A 468 -3.50 -9.99 42.27
C VAL A 468 -2.98 -10.71 41.03
N ALA A 469 -2.25 -9.99 40.17
CA ALA A 469 -1.63 -10.59 39.00
C ALA A 469 -0.52 -11.57 39.36
N GLN A 470 0.28 -11.30 40.40
CA GLN A 470 1.26 -12.25 40.91
C GLN A 470 0.59 -13.55 41.38
N ALA A 471 -0.53 -13.45 42.12
CA ALA A 471 -1.29 -14.61 42.55
C ALA A 471 -1.87 -15.41 41.36
N LEU A 472 -2.37 -14.73 40.34
CA LEU A 472 -2.89 -15.35 39.12
C LEU A 472 -1.78 -16.04 38.30
N ALA A 473 -0.59 -15.44 38.21
CA ALA A 473 0.57 -16.03 37.54
C ALA A 473 0.98 -17.37 38.18
N ILE A 474 0.96 -17.43 39.52
CA ILE A 474 1.21 -18.66 40.29
C ILE A 474 0.08 -19.67 40.05
N ALA A 475 -1.19 -19.25 40.14
CA ALA A 475 -2.36 -20.13 39.95
C ALA A 475 -2.40 -20.79 38.57
N THR A 476 -1.97 -20.07 37.54
CA THR A 476 -1.97 -20.54 36.15
C THR A 476 -0.68 -21.29 35.76
N HIS A 477 0.32 -21.29 36.66
CA HIS A 477 1.67 -21.78 36.42
C HIS A 477 2.29 -21.19 35.14
N ARG A 478 2.05 -19.90 34.87
CA ARG A 478 2.56 -19.17 33.69
C ARG A 478 3.33 -17.91 34.09
N PRO A 479 4.33 -17.49 33.32
CA PRO A 479 5.01 -16.22 33.56
C PRO A 479 4.12 -15.06 33.12
N PHE A 480 4.00 -14.02 33.95
CA PHE A 480 3.31 -12.77 33.62
C PHE A 480 4.34 -11.65 33.51
N ILE A 481 4.31 -10.90 32.42
CA ILE A 481 5.22 -9.78 32.17
C ILE A 481 4.39 -8.52 32.00
N PHE A 482 4.54 -7.56 32.90
CA PHE A 482 3.91 -6.25 32.78
C PHE A 482 4.93 -5.23 32.32
N ILE A 483 4.53 -4.39 31.38
CA ILE A 483 5.34 -3.24 31.00
C ILE A 483 4.51 -1.98 31.14
N SER A 484 4.95 -1.14 32.07
CA SER A 484 4.18 -0.02 32.57
C SER A 484 4.64 1.29 31.93
N SER A 485 3.66 2.09 31.49
CA SER A 485 3.87 3.46 31.01
C SER A 485 3.57 4.53 32.08
N LEU A 486 3.34 4.09 33.32
CA LEU A 486 3.03 4.96 34.46
C LEU A 486 4.28 5.75 34.88
N GLU A 487 4.09 7.01 35.28
CA GLU A 487 5.21 7.87 35.71
C GLU A 487 5.93 7.32 36.95
N ILE A 488 5.17 6.68 37.85
CA ILE A 488 5.70 6.03 39.07
C ILE A 488 6.68 4.90 38.73
N HIS A 489 6.52 4.27 37.55
CA HIS A 489 7.33 3.12 37.12
C HIS A 489 8.41 3.49 36.11
N LYS A 490 8.75 4.78 35.98
CA LYS A 490 9.69 5.27 34.96
C LYS A 490 11.09 4.64 35.06
N GLU A 491 11.58 4.38 36.27
CA GLU A 491 12.89 3.75 36.50
C GLU A 491 12.88 2.25 36.19
N ASN A 492 11.85 1.54 36.65
CA ASN A 492 11.68 0.10 36.46
C ASN A 492 10.33 -0.21 35.79
N PRO A 493 10.23 -0.06 34.45
CA PRO A 493 8.96 -0.20 33.75
C PRO A 493 8.54 -1.67 33.54
N ILE A 494 9.43 -2.64 33.72
CA ILE A 494 9.17 -4.06 33.42
C ILE A 494 9.06 -4.86 34.72
N PHE A 495 7.88 -5.41 34.99
CA PHE A 495 7.62 -6.33 36.10
C PHE A 495 7.46 -7.75 35.58
N LYS A 496 8.12 -8.71 36.22
CA LYS A 496 8.04 -10.13 35.86
C LYS A 496 7.60 -10.94 37.06
N PHE A 497 6.59 -11.77 36.87
CA PHE A 497 6.08 -12.68 37.89
C PHE A 497 6.15 -14.12 37.38
N ASN A 498 6.50 -15.05 38.27
CA ASN A 498 6.57 -16.48 38.00
C ASN A 498 7.47 -16.84 36.79
N SER A 499 8.69 -16.29 36.76
CA SER A 499 9.65 -16.44 35.66
C SER A 499 10.18 -17.86 35.44
N ASP A 500 10.00 -18.75 36.42
CA ASP A 500 10.60 -20.09 36.41
C ASP A 500 9.78 -21.09 35.59
N SER A 501 8.61 -20.69 35.09
CA SER A 501 7.74 -21.54 34.26
C SER A 501 8.24 -21.65 32.81
N THR A 502 8.13 -22.85 32.23
CA THR A 502 8.47 -23.14 30.82
C THR A 502 7.33 -22.79 29.84
N LYS A 503 6.14 -22.45 30.34
CA LYS A 503 5.00 -22.06 29.50
C LYS A 503 5.22 -20.67 28.87
N PRO A 504 4.60 -20.37 27.71
CA PRO A 504 4.75 -19.06 27.08
C PRO A 504 4.22 -17.94 28.01
N PRO A 505 4.96 -16.81 28.12
CA PRO A 505 4.59 -15.72 29.00
C PRO A 505 3.34 -14.98 28.49
N LEU A 506 2.48 -14.56 29.40
CA LEU A 506 1.42 -13.60 29.10
C LEU A 506 1.98 -12.19 29.32
N ILE A 507 1.92 -11.35 28.29
CA ILE A 507 2.50 -10.01 28.34
C ILE A 507 1.36 -8.99 28.37
N PHE A 508 1.45 -8.05 29.31
CA PHE A 508 0.43 -7.03 29.54
C PHE A 508 1.06 -5.65 29.58
N TRP A 509 0.36 -4.68 29.04
CA TRP A 509 0.80 -3.29 29.05
C TRP A 509 -0.14 -2.44 29.85
N VAL A 510 0.43 -1.57 30.69
CA VAL A 510 -0.33 -0.76 31.62
C VAL A 510 -0.35 0.69 31.16
N TYR A 511 -1.54 1.22 30.97
CA TYR A 511 -1.81 2.60 30.59
C TYR A 511 -2.55 3.31 31.72
N GLN A 512 -2.19 4.57 31.96
CA GLN A 512 -3.00 5.46 32.79
C GLN A 512 -4.15 6.02 31.95
N ILE A 513 -5.38 5.84 32.40
CA ILE A 513 -6.59 6.40 31.77
C ILE A 513 -7.37 7.13 32.86
N ASP A 514 -7.27 8.46 32.86
CA ASP A 514 -7.79 9.31 33.94
C ASP A 514 -7.29 8.78 35.31
N ASP A 515 -8.17 8.35 36.22
CA ASP A 515 -7.82 7.79 37.54
C ASP A 515 -7.65 6.25 37.55
N SER A 516 -7.88 5.57 36.42
CA SER A 516 -7.91 4.11 36.32
C SER A 516 -6.75 3.56 35.49
N MET A 517 -6.40 2.29 35.72
CA MET A 517 -5.43 1.54 34.92
C MET A 517 -6.12 0.76 33.81
N GLY A 518 -5.65 0.91 32.57
CA GLY A 518 -6.07 0.10 31.42
C GLY A 518 -4.99 -0.90 31.03
N PHE A 519 -5.40 -2.11 30.66
CA PHE A 519 -4.49 -3.19 30.25
C PHE A 519 -4.70 -3.56 28.79
N LEU A 520 -3.59 -3.77 28.05
CA LEU A 520 -3.62 -4.36 26.71
C LEU A 520 -2.82 -5.67 26.65
N PRO A 521 -3.34 -6.69 25.95
CA PRO A 521 -2.69 -7.98 25.78
C PRO A 521 -1.64 -7.94 24.68
N TYR A 522 -0.49 -8.54 24.94
CA TYR A 522 0.57 -8.77 23.97
C TYR A 522 1.03 -10.21 24.08
N PHE A 523 1.61 -10.73 23.01
CA PHE A 523 2.13 -12.08 22.98
C PHE A 523 3.57 -12.08 22.47
N TYR A 524 4.29 -13.13 22.86
CA TYR A 524 5.66 -13.36 22.47
C TYR A 524 5.75 -13.87 21.03
N ASN A 525 6.46 -13.14 20.16
CA ASN A 525 6.71 -13.54 18.78
C ASN A 525 8.22 -13.51 18.45
N LYS A 526 8.82 -14.69 18.29
CA LYS A 526 10.25 -14.84 17.93
C LYS A 526 10.60 -14.30 16.54
N ASN A 527 9.61 -14.17 15.65
CA ASN A 527 9.81 -13.75 14.27
C ASN A 527 9.81 -12.22 14.11
N LEU A 528 9.74 -11.48 15.22
CA LEU A 528 9.68 -10.02 15.22
C LEU A 528 11.09 -9.44 15.05
N GLU A 529 11.23 -8.55 14.08
CA GLU A 529 12.52 -8.12 13.55
C GLU A 529 12.75 -6.64 13.78
N PHE A 530 13.85 -6.31 14.46
CA PHE A 530 14.23 -4.93 14.80
C PHE A 530 15.44 -4.39 14.03
N SER A 531 16.10 -5.22 13.23
CA SER A 531 17.32 -4.86 12.48
C SER A 531 17.13 -5.11 10.99
N ILE A 532 17.63 -4.21 10.14
CA ILE A 532 17.66 -4.41 8.68
C ILE A 532 18.41 -5.70 8.33
N GLU A 533 19.47 -6.04 9.07
CA GLU A 533 20.26 -7.26 8.84
C GLU A 533 19.41 -8.54 8.90
N SER A 534 18.43 -8.60 9.82
CA SER A 534 17.54 -9.77 9.92
C SER A 534 16.67 -9.99 8.67
N LEU A 535 16.50 -8.94 7.86
CA LEU A 535 15.72 -8.97 6.62
C LEU A 535 16.56 -9.28 5.40
N PHE A 536 17.88 -9.37 5.56
CA PHE A 536 18.79 -9.56 4.45
C PHE A 536 18.43 -10.83 3.68
N GLY A 537 18.14 -10.68 2.38
CA GLY A 537 17.73 -11.79 1.52
C GLY A 537 16.26 -12.21 1.63
N LYS A 538 15.45 -11.55 2.45
CA LYS A 538 13.98 -11.71 2.44
C LYS A 538 13.36 -10.87 1.32
N VAL A 539 12.25 -11.35 0.77
CA VAL A 539 11.49 -10.61 -0.27
C VAL A 539 10.20 -10.03 0.29
N GLN A 540 9.87 -8.81 -0.11
CA GLN A 540 8.64 -8.10 0.26
C GLN A 540 7.79 -7.83 -0.97
N ILE A 541 6.48 -7.96 -0.84
CA ILE A 541 5.57 -7.61 -1.94
C ILE A 541 5.43 -6.08 -2.01
N ILE A 542 5.53 -5.54 -3.23
CA ILE A 542 5.48 -4.10 -3.53
C ILE A 542 4.36 -3.69 -4.48
N ALA A 543 3.85 -4.61 -5.31
CA ALA A 543 2.71 -4.31 -6.15
C ALA A 543 1.99 -5.58 -6.60
N TYR A 544 0.68 -5.45 -6.76
CA TYR A 544 -0.15 -6.40 -7.48
C TYR A 544 -0.63 -5.78 -8.78
N MET A 545 -0.75 -6.62 -9.81
CA MET A 545 -1.45 -6.29 -11.03
C MET A 545 -2.43 -7.41 -11.34
N ALA A 546 -3.69 -7.07 -11.58
CA ALA A 546 -4.59 -7.94 -12.29
C ALA A 546 -5.32 -7.18 -13.39
N LYS A 547 -5.60 -7.88 -14.50
CA LYS A 547 -6.29 -7.32 -15.66
C LYS A 547 -7.21 -8.37 -16.27
N SER A 548 -8.46 -8.00 -16.51
CA SER A 548 -9.39 -8.84 -17.27
C SER A 548 -9.03 -8.82 -18.75
N VAL A 549 -9.07 -9.99 -19.37
CA VAL A 549 -8.84 -10.20 -20.78
C VAL A 549 -10.12 -9.84 -21.55
N GLY A 550 -10.01 -8.90 -22.51
CA GLY A 550 -11.15 -8.52 -23.35
C GLY A 550 -11.68 -9.70 -24.18
N GLU A 551 -12.95 -9.67 -24.57
CA GLU A 551 -13.61 -10.77 -25.29
C GLU A 551 -12.87 -11.21 -26.56
N ALA A 552 -12.29 -10.27 -27.31
CA ALA A 552 -11.49 -10.54 -28.51
C ALA A 552 -10.20 -11.36 -28.24
N PHE A 553 -9.81 -11.52 -26.97
CA PHE A 553 -8.66 -12.31 -26.57
C PHE A 553 -9.07 -13.62 -25.89
N LYS A 554 -10.34 -13.80 -25.49
CA LYS A 554 -10.83 -15.06 -24.89
C LYS A 554 -10.80 -16.24 -25.84
N SER A 555 -10.94 -16.00 -27.15
CA SER A 555 -10.87 -17.01 -28.20
C SER A 555 -9.45 -17.42 -28.60
N ARG A 556 -8.42 -16.80 -28.00
CA ARG A 556 -7.01 -17.07 -28.34
C ARG A 556 -6.47 -18.27 -27.60
N SER A 557 -5.39 -18.83 -28.13
CA SER A 557 -4.67 -19.92 -27.47
C SER A 557 -4.12 -19.48 -26.10
N ILE A 558 -3.95 -20.44 -25.20
CA ILE A 558 -3.36 -20.20 -23.87
C ILE A 558 -1.97 -19.56 -23.98
N LEU A 559 -1.21 -19.93 -25.02
CA LEU A 559 0.13 -19.40 -25.28
C LEU A 559 0.08 -17.89 -25.58
N ASP A 560 -0.89 -17.45 -26.39
CA ASP A 560 -1.11 -16.04 -26.73
C ASP A 560 -1.46 -15.22 -25.48
N LEU A 561 -2.22 -15.81 -24.56
CA LEU A 561 -2.66 -15.18 -23.31
C LEU A 561 -1.52 -15.05 -22.30
N GLU A 562 -0.69 -16.07 -22.15
CA GLU A 562 0.50 -16.05 -21.29
C GLU A 562 1.55 -15.04 -21.80
N ALA A 563 1.82 -15.01 -23.11
CA ALA A 563 2.70 -14.01 -23.73
C ALA A 563 2.19 -12.58 -23.50
N PHE A 564 0.89 -12.38 -23.68
CA PHE A 564 0.25 -11.10 -23.42
C PHE A 564 0.29 -10.73 -21.93
N SER A 565 0.14 -11.70 -21.02
CA SER A 565 0.27 -11.51 -19.57
C SER A 565 1.62 -10.94 -19.19
N ILE A 566 2.71 -11.52 -19.72
CA ILE A 566 4.08 -11.08 -19.45
C ILE A 566 4.29 -9.64 -19.94
N LEU A 567 3.87 -9.34 -21.17
CA LEU A 567 4.00 -8.00 -21.75
C LEU A 567 3.24 -6.93 -20.96
N GLU A 568 1.98 -7.21 -20.63
CA GLU A 568 1.14 -6.28 -19.88
C GLU A 568 1.64 -6.08 -18.46
N SER A 569 2.17 -7.13 -17.83
CA SER A 569 2.80 -7.08 -16.50
C SER A 569 4.03 -6.18 -16.50
N LEU A 570 4.95 -6.39 -17.42
CA LEU A 570 6.15 -5.56 -17.58
C LEU A 570 5.78 -4.10 -17.89
N HIS A 571 4.81 -3.88 -18.78
CA HIS A 571 4.39 -2.53 -19.17
C HIS A 571 3.69 -1.76 -18.05
N SER A 572 2.82 -2.42 -17.29
CA SER A 572 2.07 -1.79 -16.19
C SER A 572 2.97 -1.49 -15.00
N LEU A 573 3.95 -2.35 -14.74
CA LEU A 573 4.88 -2.22 -13.62
C LEU A 573 6.21 -1.56 -14.01
N ARG A 574 6.34 -1.04 -15.24
CA ARG A 574 7.56 -0.39 -15.75
C ARG A 574 8.15 0.64 -14.80
N LYS A 575 7.28 1.45 -14.16
CA LYS A 575 7.67 2.50 -13.22
C LYS A 575 8.39 1.97 -11.97
N TYR A 576 8.14 0.71 -11.60
CA TYR A 576 8.77 0.09 -10.43
C TYR A 576 10.04 -0.68 -10.81
N ILE A 577 10.12 -1.24 -12.01
CA ILE A 577 11.26 -2.08 -12.43
C ILE A 577 12.41 -1.30 -13.08
N SER A 578 12.14 -0.10 -13.57
CA SER A 578 13.12 0.74 -14.27
C SER A 578 14.40 0.92 -13.44
N ASN A 579 15.56 0.73 -14.05
CA ASN A 579 16.91 0.83 -13.45
C ASN A 579 17.33 -0.22 -12.41
N SER A 580 16.53 -1.29 -12.22
CA SER A 580 16.89 -2.39 -11.30
C SER A 580 16.97 -3.74 -12.00
N LYS A 581 17.73 -4.67 -11.41
CA LYS A 581 17.72 -6.08 -11.83
C LYS A 581 16.35 -6.67 -11.52
N CYS A 582 15.67 -7.21 -12.53
CA CYS A 582 14.34 -7.77 -12.39
C CYS A 582 14.33 -9.23 -12.85
N TYR A 583 14.06 -10.15 -11.92
CA TYR A 583 13.87 -11.57 -12.22
C TYR A 583 12.41 -11.82 -12.56
N LEU A 584 12.13 -12.25 -13.80
CA LEU A 584 10.79 -12.68 -14.21
C LEU A 584 10.69 -14.20 -13.99
N LEU A 585 9.82 -14.58 -13.04
CA LEU A 585 9.55 -15.96 -12.67
C LEU A 585 8.25 -16.41 -13.33
N THR A 586 8.34 -17.48 -14.11
CA THR A 586 7.17 -18.08 -14.76
C THR A 586 7.34 -19.58 -14.94
N ASP A 587 6.23 -20.31 -14.88
CA ASP A 587 6.13 -21.73 -15.25
C ASP A 587 5.77 -21.92 -16.73
N SER A 588 5.54 -20.81 -17.44
CA SER A 588 5.11 -20.82 -18.83
C SER A 588 6.22 -21.27 -19.79
N ARG A 589 5.95 -22.36 -20.50
CA ARG A 589 6.77 -22.82 -21.64
C ARG A 589 6.73 -21.82 -22.81
N VAL A 590 5.82 -20.84 -22.81
CA VAL A 590 5.62 -19.84 -23.87
C VAL A 590 6.84 -18.98 -24.09
N LEU A 591 7.64 -18.71 -23.05
CA LEU A 591 8.91 -18.00 -23.23
C LEU A 591 9.88 -18.75 -24.15
N TYR A 592 9.82 -20.08 -24.21
CA TYR A 592 10.60 -20.83 -25.19
C TYR A 592 10.03 -20.65 -26.60
N TYR A 593 8.70 -20.78 -26.76
CA TYR A 593 8.00 -20.60 -28.04
C TYR A 593 8.16 -19.18 -28.62
N LEU A 594 8.13 -18.15 -27.77
CA LEU A 594 8.27 -16.74 -28.19
C LEU A 594 9.64 -16.45 -28.81
N PHE A 595 10.69 -17.11 -28.32
CA PHE A 595 12.07 -16.87 -28.76
C PHE A 595 12.56 -17.87 -29.83
N ASP A 596 11.76 -18.88 -30.21
CA ASP A 596 12.08 -19.81 -31.31
C ASP A 596 11.89 -19.13 -32.67
N LYS A 597 12.90 -19.21 -33.54
CA LYS A 597 12.89 -18.56 -34.87
C LYS A 597 11.69 -18.96 -35.74
N ARG A 598 11.21 -20.21 -35.67
CA ARG A 598 10.10 -20.71 -36.49
C ARG A 598 8.77 -20.06 -36.11
N VAL A 599 8.57 -19.80 -34.83
CA VAL A 599 7.35 -19.16 -34.29
C VAL A 599 7.47 -17.64 -34.33
N HIS A 600 8.67 -17.13 -34.07
CA HIS A 600 8.99 -15.71 -34.18
C HIS A 600 8.73 -15.17 -35.58
N ASP A 601 9.11 -15.89 -36.64
CA ASP A 601 8.91 -15.43 -38.02
C ASP A 601 7.53 -15.78 -38.60
N SER A 602 6.76 -16.65 -37.94
CA SER A 602 5.40 -17.01 -38.40
C SER A 602 4.36 -15.92 -38.11
N SER A 603 4.63 -15.02 -37.15
CA SER A 603 3.70 -13.95 -36.77
C SER A 603 4.41 -12.63 -36.52
N VAL A 604 4.10 -11.64 -37.38
CA VAL A 604 4.58 -10.25 -37.25
C VAL A 604 4.27 -9.66 -35.86
N LYS A 605 3.15 -10.09 -35.26
CA LYS A 605 2.73 -9.63 -33.94
C LYS A 605 3.65 -10.16 -32.83
N ILE A 606 3.99 -11.46 -32.86
CA ILE A 606 4.86 -12.11 -31.88
C ILE A 606 6.28 -11.55 -32.02
N LYS A 607 6.78 -11.43 -33.25
CA LYS A 607 8.07 -10.77 -33.57
C LYS A 607 8.18 -9.39 -32.94
N ARG A 608 7.15 -8.55 -33.12
CA ARG A 608 7.10 -7.21 -32.52
C ARG A 608 7.12 -7.25 -30.99
N TRP A 609 6.43 -8.21 -30.39
CA TRP A 609 6.38 -8.37 -28.94
C TRP A 609 7.73 -8.77 -28.34
N VAL A 610 8.42 -9.74 -28.96
CA VAL A 610 9.74 -10.22 -28.52
C VAL A 610 10.78 -9.11 -28.64
N LEU A 611 10.83 -8.43 -29.80
CA LEU A 611 11.72 -7.29 -30.00
C LEU A 611 11.47 -6.18 -28.97
N LYS A 612 10.20 -5.93 -28.65
CA LYS A 612 9.82 -4.95 -27.63
C LYS A 612 10.28 -5.37 -26.24
N ILE A 613 10.14 -6.64 -25.85
CA ILE A 613 10.62 -7.13 -24.54
C ILE A 613 12.13 -6.97 -24.43
N ILE A 614 12.88 -7.38 -25.46
CA ILE A 614 14.34 -7.32 -25.48
C ILE A 614 14.85 -5.86 -25.46
N SER A 615 14.20 -4.97 -26.21
CA SER A 615 14.60 -3.57 -26.33
C SER A 615 14.21 -2.75 -25.10
N ASP A 616 12.97 -2.88 -24.62
CA ASP A 616 12.45 -2.03 -23.55
C ASP A 616 12.89 -2.50 -22.16
N TYR A 617 13.22 -3.80 -21.98
CA TYR A 617 13.54 -4.40 -20.68
C TYR A 617 14.84 -5.22 -20.66
N PRO A 618 16.00 -4.63 -21.06
CA PRO A 618 17.26 -5.37 -21.14
C PRO A 618 17.78 -5.89 -19.79
N SER A 619 17.33 -5.32 -18.66
CA SER A 619 17.72 -5.72 -17.31
C SER A 619 16.89 -6.89 -16.73
N VAL A 620 15.93 -7.43 -17.50
CA VAL A 620 15.10 -8.56 -17.08
C VAL A 620 15.86 -9.88 -17.27
N ILE A 621 15.87 -10.69 -16.22
CA ILE A 621 16.46 -12.02 -16.18
C ILE A 621 15.33 -13.03 -16.03
N LEU A 622 15.30 -14.04 -16.89
CA LEU A 622 14.30 -15.10 -16.87
C LEU A 622 14.71 -16.20 -15.89
N ILE A 623 13.77 -16.59 -15.03
CA ILE A 623 13.88 -17.76 -14.16
C ILE A 623 12.61 -18.60 -14.35
N PHE A 624 12.80 -19.89 -14.61
CA PHE A 624 11.70 -20.83 -14.70
C PHE A 624 11.43 -21.45 -13.33
N VAL A 625 10.16 -21.54 -12.96
CA VAL A 625 9.72 -22.07 -11.66
C VAL A 625 8.59 -23.06 -11.89
N GLY A 626 8.57 -24.18 -11.18
CA GLY A 626 7.45 -25.13 -11.28
C GLY A 626 6.14 -24.53 -10.76
N THR A 627 4.99 -24.99 -11.28
CA THR A 627 3.65 -24.45 -10.95
C THR A 627 3.35 -24.41 -9.44
N LYS A 628 3.81 -25.40 -8.66
CA LYS A 628 3.64 -25.42 -7.18
C LYS A 628 4.39 -24.30 -6.45
N ASN A 629 5.44 -23.74 -7.06
CA ASN A 629 6.29 -22.69 -6.52
C ASN A 629 6.01 -21.32 -7.18
N ASN A 630 5.06 -21.25 -8.12
CA ASN A 630 4.64 -19.98 -8.74
C ASN A 630 3.68 -19.25 -7.80
N LEU A 631 4.18 -18.21 -7.13
CA LEU A 631 3.40 -17.39 -6.20
C LEU A 631 2.20 -16.71 -6.89
N ALA A 632 2.33 -16.38 -8.17
CA ALA A 632 1.23 -15.82 -8.94
C ALA A 632 0.08 -16.82 -9.11
N ASP A 633 0.37 -18.12 -9.28
CA ASP A 633 -0.65 -19.18 -9.40
C ASP A 633 -1.41 -19.38 -8.07
N TYR A 634 -0.69 -19.35 -6.95
CA TYR A 634 -1.32 -19.40 -5.62
C TYR A 634 -2.25 -18.18 -5.40
N LEU A 635 -1.79 -16.99 -5.81
CA LEU A 635 -2.52 -15.72 -5.69
C LEU A 635 -3.66 -15.57 -6.69
N THR A 636 -3.64 -16.25 -7.83
CA THR A 636 -4.74 -16.26 -8.81
C THR A 636 -5.79 -17.32 -8.46
N ARG A 637 -5.42 -18.46 -7.86
CA ARG A 637 -6.34 -19.59 -7.63
C ARG A 637 -6.95 -19.68 -6.23
N GLN A 638 -6.19 -19.41 -5.17
CA GLN A 638 -6.62 -19.71 -3.79
C GLN A 638 -6.52 -18.52 -2.82
N GLY A 639 -5.82 -17.44 -3.20
CA GLY A 639 -5.60 -16.29 -2.34
C GLY A 639 -4.64 -16.65 -1.18
N LEU A 640 -3.53 -15.94 -1.05
CA LEU A 640 -2.64 -16.14 0.11
C LEU A 640 -3.32 -15.67 1.39
N PRO A 641 -3.18 -16.40 2.51
CA PRO A 641 -3.55 -15.86 3.80
C PRO A 641 -2.80 -14.56 4.09
N LYS A 642 -3.51 -13.58 4.64
CA LYS A 642 -3.16 -12.15 4.65
C LYS A 642 -1.86 -11.75 5.40
N GLY A 643 -1.03 -12.68 5.87
CA GLY A 643 0.12 -12.39 6.73
C GLY A 643 1.40 -13.15 6.42
N ASP A 644 1.38 -14.14 5.51
CA ASP A 644 2.63 -14.68 4.94
C ASP A 644 3.21 -13.78 3.82
N LEU A 645 2.50 -12.68 3.51
CA LEU A 645 2.82 -11.72 2.42
C LEU A 645 4.02 -10.81 2.73
N GLY A 646 4.38 -10.65 4.01
CA GLY A 646 5.31 -9.62 4.43
C GLY A 646 6.73 -9.87 3.94
N ARG A 647 7.26 -11.07 4.19
CA ARG A 647 8.69 -11.39 4.06
C ARG A 647 8.89 -12.89 3.78
N ILE A 648 8.95 -13.28 2.51
CA ILE A 648 9.22 -14.69 2.12
C ILE A 648 10.75 -14.92 2.12
N SER A 649 11.20 -16.02 2.71
CA SER A 649 12.61 -16.41 2.67
C SER A 649 12.92 -17.07 1.33
N LEU A 650 13.95 -16.59 0.63
CA LEU A 650 14.42 -17.23 -0.61
C LEU A 650 14.93 -18.66 -0.39
N LYS A 651 15.34 -19.03 0.84
CA LYS A 651 15.78 -20.39 1.17
C LYS A 651 14.64 -21.41 1.15
N ASP A 652 13.39 -20.95 1.32
CA ASP A 652 12.19 -21.79 1.30
C ASP A 652 11.68 -22.02 -0.14
N LEU A 653 12.11 -21.18 -1.08
CA LEU A 653 11.91 -21.36 -2.52
C LEU A 653 13.02 -22.26 -3.08
N LYS A 654 12.91 -23.57 -2.84
CA LYS A 654 13.69 -24.56 -3.59
C LYS A 654 13.03 -24.80 -4.94
N ILE A 655 13.71 -24.38 -6.01
CA ILE A 655 13.28 -24.57 -7.39
C ILE A 655 13.66 -25.99 -7.80
N GLU A 656 12.71 -26.91 -7.71
CA GLU A 656 12.74 -28.18 -8.46
C GLU A 656 11.52 -28.11 -9.41
N ASP A 657 11.63 -28.31 -10.73
CA ASP A 657 11.70 -29.62 -11.42
C ASP A 657 11.85 -29.43 -12.97
N PHE A 658 12.12 -30.49 -13.77
CA PHE A 658 12.44 -30.53 -15.25
C PHE A 658 13.77 -29.88 -15.71
N HIS A 659 14.42 -29.10 -14.84
CA HIS A 659 15.65 -28.34 -15.09
C HIS A 659 16.94 -29.14 -15.30
N THR A 660 16.95 -30.46 -15.10
CA THR A 660 18.17 -31.29 -15.20
C THR A 660 18.84 -31.25 -16.58
N LYS A 661 18.18 -30.68 -17.60
CA LYS A 661 18.69 -30.51 -18.97
C LYS A 661 19.02 -29.07 -19.37
N LEU A 662 18.70 -28.07 -18.54
CA LEU A 662 19.02 -26.67 -18.83
C LEU A 662 20.47 -26.39 -18.40
N PRO A 663 21.29 -25.72 -19.23
CA PRO A 663 22.71 -25.52 -18.93
C PRO A 663 22.96 -24.49 -17.82
N LYS A 664 21.96 -23.66 -17.48
CA LYS A 664 22.04 -22.60 -16.46
C LYS A 664 20.66 -22.40 -15.80
N GLU A 665 20.68 -21.88 -14.56
CA GLU A 665 19.46 -21.54 -13.80
C GLU A 665 18.90 -20.14 -14.11
N GLN A 666 19.72 -19.24 -14.66
CA GLN A 666 19.36 -17.84 -14.94
C GLN A 666 19.79 -17.47 -16.37
N PHE A 667 18.91 -16.79 -17.09
CA PHE A 667 19.18 -16.33 -18.46
C PHE A 667 18.82 -14.85 -18.61
N THR A 668 19.73 -14.03 -19.13
CA THR A 668 19.31 -12.74 -19.70
C THR A 668 18.44 -12.98 -20.93
N LEU A 669 17.58 -12.02 -21.32
CA LEU A 669 16.73 -12.16 -22.51
C LEU A 669 17.54 -12.45 -23.79
N LYS A 670 18.76 -11.92 -23.89
CA LYS A 670 19.67 -12.16 -25.03
C LYS A 670 20.28 -13.56 -25.00
N GLU A 671 20.72 -14.02 -23.83
CA GLU A 671 21.24 -15.38 -23.66
C GLU A 671 20.14 -16.41 -23.87
N TRP A 672 18.92 -16.13 -23.42
CA TRP A 672 17.76 -16.98 -23.66
C TRP A 672 17.46 -17.08 -25.15
N ALA A 673 17.39 -15.96 -25.86
CA ALA A 673 17.23 -15.95 -27.32
C ALA A 673 18.27 -16.84 -28.01
N LYS A 674 19.55 -16.68 -27.63
CA LYS A 674 20.65 -17.47 -28.18
C LYS A 674 20.54 -18.97 -27.83
N PHE A 675 20.17 -19.29 -26.59
CA PHE A 675 19.99 -20.67 -26.16
C PHE A 675 18.86 -21.38 -26.93
N VAL A 676 17.74 -20.70 -27.16
CA VAL A 676 16.64 -21.23 -27.98
C VAL A 676 17.06 -21.43 -29.43
N GLU A 677 17.87 -20.51 -29.99
CA GLU A 677 18.45 -20.68 -31.34
C GLU A 677 19.39 -21.88 -31.43
N GLU A 678 20.22 -22.10 -30.42
CA GLU A 678 21.20 -23.19 -30.37
C GLU A 678 20.55 -24.57 -30.08
N ASN A 679 19.31 -24.61 -29.57
CA ASN A 679 18.68 -25.85 -29.12
C ASN A 679 17.23 -26.07 -29.63
N PRO A 680 16.95 -25.96 -30.93
CA PRO A 680 15.57 -26.05 -31.47
C PRO A 680 14.85 -27.38 -31.19
N GLN A 681 15.58 -28.43 -30.78
CA GLN A 681 15.07 -29.76 -30.45
C GLN A 681 14.12 -29.81 -29.24
N TYR A 682 14.15 -28.83 -28.34
CA TYR A 682 13.22 -28.80 -27.20
C TYR A 682 11.80 -28.36 -27.59
N LEU A 683 11.61 -27.92 -28.84
CA LEU A 683 10.30 -27.66 -29.45
C LEU A 683 9.73 -28.93 -30.11
N THR A 684 9.22 -29.88 -29.34
CA THR A 684 8.40 -30.96 -29.92
C THR A 684 6.99 -30.43 -30.20
N ILE A 685 6.72 -30.07 -31.46
CA ILE A 685 5.36 -29.86 -31.94
C ILE A 685 4.70 -31.23 -31.99
N SER A 686 3.69 -31.46 -31.14
CA SER A 686 2.85 -32.66 -31.23
C SER A 686 2.21 -32.70 -32.62
N THR A 687 2.59 -33.69 -33.42
CA THR A 687 2.04 -33.96 -34.76
C THR A 687 0.55 -34.33 -34.75
N GLN A 688 -0.10 -34.43 -33.58
CA GLN A 688 -1.55 -34.64 -33.49
C GLN A 688 -2.39 -33.43 -33.94
N GLN A 689 -1.85 -32.21 -33.91
CA GLN A 689 -2.56 -31.03 -34.45
C GLN A 689 -2.57 -30.98 -35.98
N LEU A 690 -1.66 -31.68 -36.67
CA LEU A 690 -1.73 -31.78 -38.13
C LEU A 690 -2.93 -32.62 -38.56
N GLN A 691 -3.25 -33.72 -37.87
CA GLN A 691 -4.39 -34.57 -38.25
C GLN A 691 -5.74 -33.89 -38.04
N ALA A 692 -5.93 -33.07 -37.00
CA ALA A 692 -7.17 -32.33 -36.79
C ALA A 692 -7.38 -31.21 -37.83
N VAL A 693 -6.30 -30.52 -38.21
CA VAL A 693 -6.35 -29.48 -39.26
C VAL A 693 -6.48 -30.12 -40.64
N THR A 694 -5.82 -31.24 -40.89
CA THR A 694 -5.96 -32.00 -42.14
C THR A 694 -7.37 -32.59 -42.25
N TYR A 695 -7.94 -33.15 -41.17
CA TYR A 695 -9.31 -33.67 -41.16
C TYR A 695 -10.36 -32.55 -41.35
N ALA A 696 -10.16 -31.39 -40.73
CA ALA A 696 -11.02 -30.23 -40.92
C ALA A 696 -10.89 -29.61 -42.34
N LEU A 697 -9.70 -29.62 -42.92
CA LEU A 697 -9.47 -29.21 -44.32
C LEU A 697 -10.05 -30.23 -45.30
N THR A 698 -9.94 -31.53 -45.02
CA THR A 698 -10.50 -32.60 -45.88
C THR A 698 -12.03 -32.58 -45.84
N GLN A 699 -12.63 -32.35 -44.68
CA GLN A 699 -14.08 -32.10 -44.52
C GLN A 699 -14.51 -30.78 -45.18
N GLY A 700 -13.69 -29.73 -45.09
CA GLY A 700 -13.96 -28.45 -45.75
C GLY A 700 -13.89 -28.54 -47.29
N ILE A 701 -12.98 -29.38 -47.82
CA ILE A 701 -12.87 -29.66 -49.26
C ILE A 701 -14.04 -30.53 -49.73
N ALA A 702 -14.42 -31.58 -48.98
CA ALA A 702 -15.59 -32.39 -49.31
C ALA A 702 -16.90 -31.57 -49.33
N ASN A 703 -17.07 -30.65 -48.36
CA ASN A 703 -18.21 -29.73 -48.36
C ASN A 703 -18.17 -28.69 -49.50
N LEU A 704 -16.99 -28.38 -50.05
CA LEU A 704 -16.84 -27.52 -51.23
C LEU A 704 -17.13 -28.29 -52.53
N GLU A 705 -16.82 -29.59 -52.59
CA GLU A 705 -17.18 -30.46 -53.71
C GLU A 705 -18.70 -30.60 -53.83
N ASP A 706 -19.42 -30.81 -52.72
CA ASP A 706 -20.89 -30.85 -52.70
C ASP A 706 -21.55 -29.52 -53.15
N VAL A 707 -20.89 -28.39 -52.90
CA VAL A 707 -21.34 -27.05 -53.34
C VAL A 707 -21.00 -26.78 -54.81
N LEU A 708 -19.95 -27.42 -55.33
CA LEU A 708 -19.51 -27.28 -56.72
C LEU A 708 -20.19 -28.28 -57.67
N ASP A 709 -20.79 -29.35 -57.16
CA ASP A 709 -21.49 -30.36 -57.95
C ASP A 709 -22.59 -29.80 -58.86
N PRO A 710 -23.49 -28.92 -58.41
CA PRO A 710 -24.49 -28.29 -59.27
C PRO A 710 -23.86 -27.44 -60.39
N ILE A 711 -22.71 -26.83 -60.11
CA ILE A 711 -21.96 -25.98 -61.06
C ILE A 711 -21.23 -26.85 -62.09
N ASN A 712 -20.69 -27.99 -61.69
CA ASN A 712 -20.08 -28.96 -62.59
C ASN A 712 -21.12 -29.61 -63.53
N ILE A 713 -22.31 -29.94 -63.02
CA ILE A 713 -23.45 -30.41 -63.83
C ILE A 713 -23.88 -29.33 -64.83
N LEU A 714 -23.95 -28.06 -64.42
CA LEU A 714 -24.24 -26.94 -65.31
C LEU A 714 -23.16 -26.73 -66.38
N LYS A 715 -21.88 -26.87 -66.02
CA LYS A 715 -20.75 -26.77 -66.94
C LYS A 715 -20.71 -27.91 -67.95
N GLU A 716 -21.10 -29.12 -67.55
CA GLU A 716 -21.24 -30.27 -68.43
C GLU A 716 -22.45 -30.11 -69.38
N LYS A 717 -23.58 -29.60 -68.89
CA LYS A 717 -24.75 -29.25 -69.72
C LYS A 717 -24.51 -28.11 -70.70
N LEU A 718 -23.68 -27.13 -70.33
CA LEU A 718 -23.26 -26.02 -71.20
C LEU A 718 -21.99 -26.33 -71.99
N SER A 719 -21.48 -27.56 -71.93
CA SER A 719 -20.31 -27.95 -72.69
C SER A 719 -20.64 -27.97 -74.18
N ARG A 720 -19.69 -27.50 -74.99
CA ARG A 720 -19.85 -27.36 -76.44
C ARG A 720 -20.24 -28.69 -77.11
N ALA A 721 -19.77 -29.83 -76.56
CA ALA A 721 -20.10 -31.17 -77.05
C ALA A 721 -21.60 -31.51 -76.88
N ARG A 722 -22.18 -31.26 -75.69
CA ARG A 722 -23.62 -31.49 -75.46
C ARG A 722 -24.52 -30.49 -76.18
N ILE A 723 -24.05 -29.27 -76.39
CA ILE A 723 -24.78 -28.28 -77.18
C ILE A 723 -24.84 -28.71 -78.65
N ILE A 724 -23.76 -29.31 -79.17
CA ILE A 724 -23.74 -29.87 -80.53
C ILE A 724 -24.66 -31.09 -80.62
N GLU A 725 -24.61 -32.04 -79.68
CA GLU A 725 -25.55 -33.18 -79.66
C GLU A 725 -27.02 -32.74 -79.57
N ALA A 726 -27.34 -31.76 -78.72
CA ALA A 726 -28.70 -31.23 -78.62
C ALA A 726 -29.13 -30.45 -79.86
N GLN A 727 -28.21 -29.79 -80.57
CA GLN A 727 -28.48 -29.17 -81.86
C GLN A 727 -28.70 -30.23 -82.94
N ASP A 728 -27.90 -31.30 -82.97
CA ASP A 728 -28.05 -32.40 -83.92
C ASP A 728 -29.37 -33.17 -83.69
N GLU A 729 -29.84 -33.32 -82.44
CA GLU A 729 -31.17 -33.87 -82.14
C GLU A 729 -32.32 -32.91 -82.49
N GLN A 730 -32.14 -31.60 -82.28
CA GLN A 730 -33.21 -30.61 -82.48
C GLN A 730 -33.38 -30.17 -83.95
N PHE A 731 -32.37 -30.39 -84.79
CA PHE A 731 -32.36 -30.05 -86.21
C PHE A 731 -32.28 -31.28 -87.13
N GLN A 732 -32.63 -32.47 -86.63
CA GLN A 732 -32.52 -33.72 -87.39
C GLN A 732 -33.44 -33.83 -88.62
N ASP A 733 -34.43 -32.92 -88.75
CA ASP A 733 -35.39 -32.86 -89.87
C ASP A 733 -35.35 -31.53 -90.69
N ILE A 734 -34.22 -30.81 -90.67
CA ILE A 734 -33.91 -29.70 -91.60
C ILE A 734 -32.63 -30.04 -92.35
#